data_AF-A0AAU7VHQ4-F1
#
_entry.id   AF-A0AAU7VHQ4-F1
#
_cell.length_a   1.000
_cell.length_b   1.000
_cell.length_c   1.000
_cell.angle_alpha   90.00
_cell.angle_beta   90.00
_cell.angle_gamma   90.00
#
_symmetry.space_group_name_H-M   'P 1'
#
loop_
_entity.id
_entity.type
_entity.pdbx_description
1 polymer ?
#
loop_
_entity_poly.entity_id
_entity_poly.type
_entity_poly.pdbx_seq_one_letter_code
_entity_poly.pdbx_strand_id
1 'polypeptide(L)'
;MEIKVAKHSGFCKGVKDAVKLAESNSKDETYTLGPLVHNPDVIDYFEKRGVYQKNDPLQIKDSKVILRSHGVGPNIIEILKNNNNKIIDGTCPFVGRVQKLVNEMNKEKIPVLIMGDEKHPEIIGIKQWAEDTAIIINKEEQARNIDIKPPFGVVAQTTFSIDKFKTMLEILKEKYHKEEIIIHNTICAATELRQKSVKELALEVDLMLVIGGENSSNTAKLKDICIQSGVKTYLIQNYKDINPLWFDDAKVVGIAAGASTPEWSIKEVYSMVKEIETKELEVGKELEGEIVKVTDEEVLVSIGDKAEATLPKNEFSLLKVDNLQEVAKEGDKVKVIIKDIDDDGNVILSKRQYDDIHVWEKLEQDLENKAVLTGKVLEEVKGGITIDVGARGFMPASLIDTNYIEDLSTLVGEELEFIVKELDKEKNKIILSRKDLLLAEKAKNEEKALEKIEPGQRITGTVRRITDFGAFVDIGGVDGLVHVSNISWSRVKHPSDVLEVGQQVEVEVLDVKPEEKRIGLSIKATQKSPYDQAMEKLNVGDIVDGKVVRLTGFGAFVEVVDGVDGLVHISQISEEHISNPSEILEVGQEVKVKILDVKPEEKRVSLSIKEAQPKENFDEYAETENLEVNLGERFKDLFDKKK
;
A
#
# COMPACT_ATOMS: atom_id res chain seq x y z
N MET A 1 28.50 12.81 18.80
CA MET A 1 28.21 11.41 19.18
C MET A 1 29.46 10.74 19.73
N GLU A 2 29.47 10.34 21.00
CA GLU A 2 30.64 9.65 21.58
C GLU A 2 30.64 8.15 21.22
N ILE A 3 31.72 7.64 20.62
CA ILE A 3 31.86 6.22 20.26
C ILE A 3 32.78 5.50 21.26
N LYS A 4 32.24 4.51 21.97
CA LYS A 4 32.99 3.68 22.94
C LYS A 4 33.10 2.23 22.45
N VAL A 5 34.31 1.68 22.42
CA VAL A 5 34.54 0.26 22.08
C VAL A 5 34.79 -0.54 23.36
N ALA A 6 34.12 -1.70 23.50
CA ALA A 6 34.33 -2.54 24.68
C ALA A 6 35.79 -3.01 24.77
N LYS A 7 36.38 -2.90 25.97
CA LYS A 7 37.81 -3.15 26.26
C LYS A 7 38.33 -4.52 25.80
N HIS A 8 37.45 -5.53 25.79
CA HIS A 8 37.78 -6.90 25.41
C HIS A 8 37.07 -7.35 24.12
N SER A 9 37.12 -6.53 23.07
CA SER A 9 36.50 -6.81 21.77
C SER A 9 37.46 -7.46 20.75
N GLY A 10 36.88 -8.21 19.82
CA GLY A 10 37.58 -8.84 18.69
C GLY A 10 38.21 -10.19 19.04
N PHE A 11 39.12 -10.66 18.18
CA PHE A 11 39.78 -11.96 18.31
C PHE A 11 40.34 -12.23 19.72
N CYS A 12 40.18 -13.46 20.21
CA CYS A 12 40.89 -13.88 21.42
C CYS A 12 42.41 -13.96 21.15
N LYS A 13 43.23 -13.95 22.20
CA LYS A 13 44.70 -13.98 22.08
C LYS A 13 45.18 -15.13 21.17
N GLY A 14 44.67 -16.35 21.36
CA GLY A 14 45.04 -17.51 20.55
C GLY A 14 44.65 -17.38 19.07
N VAL A 15 43.50 -16.75 18.76
CA VAL A 15 43.10 -16.48 17.38
C VAL A 15 43.96 -15.36 16.77
N LYS A 16 44.26 -14.28 17.52
CA LYS A 16 45.16 -13.22 17.05
C LYS A 16 46.54 -13.78 16.68
N ASP A 17 47.08 -14.66 17.50
CA ASP A 17 48.39 -15.26 17.28
C ASP A 17 48.37 -16.19 16.04
N ALA A 18 47.31 -17.00 15.87
CA ALA A 18 47.11 -17.82 14.68
C ALA A 18 46.95 -17.01 13.38
N VAL A 19 46.19 -15.91 13.43
CA VAL A 19 46.01 -14.98 12.30
C VAL A 19 47.33 -14.32 11.91
N LYS A 20 48.11 -13.83 12.89
CA LYS A 20 49.45 -13.24 12.63
C LYS A 20 50.43 -14.25 12.02
N LEU A 21 50.38 -15.50 12.48
CA LEU A 21 51.17 -16.59 11.91
C LEU A 21 50.79 -16.86 10.45
N ALA A 22 49.48 -16.87 10.14
CA ALA A 22 49.00 -17.00 8.77
C ALA A 22 49.43 -15.83 7.88
N GLU A 23 49.33 -14.58 8.36
CA GLU A 23 49.77 -13.41 7.61
C GLU A 23 51.26 -13.46 7.29
N SER A 24 52.09 -13.82 8.28
CA SER A 24 53.55 -13.91 8.13
C SER A 24 53.99 -14.99 7.14
N ASN A 25 53.13 -15.98 6.86
CA ASN A 25 53.42 -17.10 5.96
C ASN A 25 52.58 -17.09 4.68
N SER A 26 51.79 -16.04 4.44
CA SER A 26 50.86 -15.95 3.30
C SER A 26 51.55 -15.96 1.93
N LYS A 27 52.79 -15.49 1.81
CA LYS A 27 53.47 -15.36 0.50
C LYS A 27 53.81 -16.69 -0.21
N ASP A 28 53.74 -17.81 0.50
CA ASP A 28 53.97 -19.16 -0.05
C ASP A 28 52.70 -19.99 0.07
N GLU A 29 52.47 -20.95 -0.84
CA GLU A 29 51.34 -21.89 -0.74
C GLU A 29 51.33 -22.58 0.63
N THR A 30 50.41 -22.13 1.48
CA THR A 30 50.31 -22.56 2.87
C THR A 30 48.92 -23.11 3.10
N TYR A 31 48.84 -24.27 3.76
CA TYR A 31 47.57 -24.93 4.03
C TYR A 31 47.22 -24.83 5.51
N THR A 32 45.93 -24.68 5.81
CA THR A 32 45.40 -24.74 7.18
C THR A 32 44.54 -25.99 7.34
N LEU A 33 44.70 -26.68 8.47
CA LEU A 33 43.86 -27.84 8.80
C LEU A 33 42.53 -27.39 9.40
N GLY A 34 41.52 -27.25 8.54
CA GLY A 34 40.26 -26.62 8.87
C GLY A 34 40.33 -25.09 8.90
N PRO A 35 39.22 -24.42 9.26
CA PRO A 35 39.16 -22.96 9.22
C PRO A 35 39.98 -22.38 10.38
N LEU A 36 40.84 -21.39 10.09
CA LEU A 36 41.59 -20.65 11.13
C LEU A 36 40.65 -19.92 12.08
N VAL A 37 39.58 -19.34 11.52
CA VAL A 37 38.51 -18.63 12.21
C VAL A 37 37.20 -18.99 11.53
N HIS A 38 36.13 -19.16 12.30
CA HIS A 38 34.77 -19.32 11.78
C HIS A 38 34.17 -17.97 11.37
N ASN A 39 34.82 -17.27 10.44
CA ASN A 39 34.36 -16.01 9.87
C ASN A 39 34.64 -16.01 8.36
N PRO A 40 33.61 -15.97 7.49
CA PRO A 40 33.76 -16.02 6.04
C PRO A 40 34.69 -14.94 5.47
N ASP A 41 34.63 -13.71 5.98
CA ASP A 41 35.44 -12.59 5.49
C ASP A 41 36.93 -12.82 5.76
N VAL A 42 37.25 -13.44 6.90
CA VAL A 42 38.62 -13.80 7.27
C VAL A 42 39.13 -14.93 6.39
N ILE A 43 38.28 -15.90 6.06
CA ILE A 43 38.64 -17.03 5.19
C ILE A 43 38.96 -16.50 3.78
N ASP A 44 38.07 -15.68 3.19
CA ASP A 44 38.27 -15.08 1.86
C ASP A 44 39.53 -14.18 1.81
N TYR A 45 39.77 -13.40 2.88
CA TYR A 45 40.97 -12.57 3.01
C TYR A 45 42.28 -13.38 2.90
N PHE A 46 42.31 -14.59 3.47
CA PHE A 46 43.48 -15.46 3.51
C PHE A 46 43.62 -16.32 2.25
N GLU A 47 42.52 -16.78 1.66
CA GLU A 47 42.55 -17.51 0.38
C GLU A 47 43.12 -16.64 -0.75
N LYS A 48 42.70 -15.37 -0.83
CA LYS A 48 43.25 -14.39 -1.78
C LYS A 48 44.74 -14.12 -1.61
N ARG A 49 45.27 -14.44 -0.42
CA ARG A 49 46.68 -14.24 -0.06
C ARG A 49 47.48 -15.54 -0.10
N GLY A 50 46.96 -16.64 -0.64
CA GLY A 50 47.71 -17.90 -0.80
C GLY A 50 47.66 -18.87 0.39
N VAL A 51 46.75 -18.64 1.35
CA VAL A 51 46.50 -19.55 2.48
C VAL A 51 45.20 -20.30 2.24
N TYR A 52 45.28 -21.61 1.98
CA TYR A 52 44.14 -22.42 1.59
C TYR A 52 43.70 -23.39 2.68
N GLN A 53 42.38 -23.55 2.85
CA GLN A 53 41.84 -24.51 3.81
C GLN A 53 41.79 -25.93 3.22
N LYS A 54 42.31 -26.91 3.95
CA LYS A 54 42.12 -28.35 3.67
C LYS A 54 41.66 -29.08 4.93
N ASN A 55 40.70 -30.00 4.78
CA ASN A 55 40.17 -30.77 5.91
C ASN A 55 40.86 -32.14 6.06
N ASP A 56 41.50 -32.63 5.00
CA ASP A 56 42.19 -33.93 4.99
C ASP A 56 43.72 -33.76 5.09
N PRO A 57 44.35 -34.19 6.20
CA PRO A 57 45.82 -34.13 6.37
C PRO A 57 46.60 -34.96 5.36
N LEU A 58 46.01 -36.03 4.80
CA LEU A 58 46.69 -36.93 3.87
C LEU A 58 46.95 -36.32 2.49
N GLN A 59 46.17 -35.29 2.14
CA GLN A 59 46.22 -34.60 0.84
C GLN A 59 47.22 -33.44 0.82
N ILE A 60 48.02 -33.29 1.89
CA ILE A 60 49.00 -32.22 2.03
C ILE A 60 50.40 -32.85 2.07
N LYS A 61 51.23 -32.51 1.09
CA LYS A 61 52.59 -33.02 0.93
C LYS A 61 53.54 -31.88 0.54
N ASP A 62 54.77 -31.94 1.04
CA ASP A 62 55.84 -31.00 0.70
C ASP A 62 55.44 -29.51 0.84
N SER A 63 54.53 -29.21 1.78
CA SER A 63 53.92 -27.89 1.91
C SER A 63 54.04 -27.33 3.33
N LYS A 64 53.79 -26.03 3.49
CA LYS A 64 53.65 -25.42 4.82
C LYS A 64 52.25 -25.67 5.36
N VAL A 65 52.15 -26.14 6.61
CA VAL A 65 50.85 -26.43 7.25
C VAL A 65 50.74 -25.71 8.58
N ILE A 66 49.73 -24.86 8.71
CA ILE A 66 49.39 -24.17 9.94
C ILE A 66 48.36 -24.98 10.72
N LEU A 67 48.69 -25.31 11.96
CA LEU A 67 47.75 -25.89 12.92
C LEU A 67 46.84 -24.78 13.47
N ARG A 68 45.54 -25.02 13.48
CA ARG A 68 44.54 -24.07 14.01
C ARG A 68 44.66 -23.91 15.54
N SER A 69 44.07 -22.84 16.06
CA SER A 69 44.07 -22.47 17.49
C SER A 69 43.51 -23.53 18.44
N HIS A 70 42.62 -24.41 17.96
CA HIS A 70 42.06 -25.53 18.71
C HIS A 70 43.00 -26.75 18.83
N GLY A 71 44.15 -26.71 18.16
CA GLY A 71 45.10 -27.81 18.10
C GLY A 71 44.59 -29.01 17.32
N VAL A 72 45.44 -30.04 17.24
CA VAL A 72 45.17 -31.34 16.61
C VAL A 72 45.72 -32.45 17.50
N GLY A 73 45.27 -33.68 17.31
CA GLY A 73 45.84 -34.82 18.03
C GLY A 73 47.18 -35.30 17.47
N PRO A 74 47.87 -36.17 18.22
CA PRO A 74 49.23 -36.63 17.90
C PRO A 74 49.33 -37.34 16.54
N ASN A 75 48.36 -38.18 16.20
CA ASN A 75 48.34 -38.93 14.93
C ASN A 75 48.35 -38.01 13.70
N ILE A 76 47.63 -36.88 13.76
CA ILE A 76 47.59 -35.91 12.66
C ILE A 76 48.96 -35.25 12.50
N ILE A 77 49.64 -34.93 13.61
CA ILE A 77 50.98 -34.35 13.60
C ILE A 77 51.97 -35.33 12.96
N GLU A 78 51.88 -36.63 13.27
CA GLU A 78 52.72 -37.66 12.66
C GLU A 78 52.48 -37.81 11.16
N ILE A 79 51.21 -37.85 10.71
CA ILE A 79 50.87 -37.90 9.29
C ILE A 79 51.49 -36.72 8.53
N LEU A 80 51.38 -35.51 9.08
CA LEU A 80 51.95 -34.31 8.44
C LEU A 80 53.48 -34.37 8.36
N LYS A 81 54.15 -34.87 9.41
CA LYS A 81 55.61 -35.06 9.43
C LYS A 81 56.05 -36.09 8.40
N ASN A 82 55.34 -37.22 8.30
CA ASN A 82 55.64 -38.30 7.35
C ASN A 82 55.48 -37.85 5.89
N ASN A 83 54.58 -36.89 5.64
CA ASN A 83 54.38 -36.26 4.33
C ASN A 83 55.34 -35.11 4.03
N ASN A 84 56.44 -34.98 4.80
CA ASN A 84 57.50 -33.97 4.62
C ASN A 84 57.00 -32.51 4.68
N ASN A 85 55.92 -32.26 5.44
CA ASN A 85 55.37 -30.90 5.58
C ASN A 85 56.11 -30.08 6.64
N LYS A 86 56.21 -28.77 6.42
CA LYS A 86 56.69 -27.81 7.43
C LYS A 86 55.53 -27.39 8.32
N ILE A 87 55.49 -27.93 9.54
CA ILE A 87 54.42 -27.65 10.51
C ILE A 87 54.69 -26.33 11.24
N ILE A 88 53.70 -25.44 11.21
CA ILE A 88 53.66 -24.19 11.96
C ILE A 88 52.56 -24.33 13.01
N ASP A 89 52.95 -24.37 14.28
CA ASP A 89 52.00 -24.57 15.38
C ASP A 89 51.30 -23.25 15.75
N GLY A 90 50.05 -23.11 15.33
CA GLY A 90 49.17 -22.01 15.72
C GLY A 90 48.24 -22.35 16.90
N THR A 91 48.49 -23.44 17.63
CA THR A 91 47.66 -23.87 18.76
C THR A 91 47.66 -22.81 19.86
N CYS A 92 46.48 -22.51 20.41
CA CYS A 92 46.35 -21.57 21.51
C CYS A 92 47.18 -22.07 22.72
N PRO A 93 47.99 -21.21 23.38
CA PRO A 93 48.80 -21.61 24.53
C PRO A 93 47.98 -22.21 25.70
N PHE A 94 46.70 -21.87 25.81
CA PHE A 94 45.80 -22.48 26.78
C PHE A 94 45.46 -23.92 26.38
N VAL A 95 45.03 -24.13 25.13
CA VAL A 95 44.71 -25.46 24.60
C VAL A 95 45.94 -26.37 24.62
N GLY A 96 47.11 -25.85 24.21
CA GLY A 96 48.37 -26.60 24.27
C GLY A 96 48.77 -27.00 25.69
N ARG A 97 48.42 -26.20 26.71
CA ARG A 97 48.59 -26.61 28.12
C ARG A 97 47.65 -27.74 28.51
N VAL A 98 46.39 -27.71 28.10
CA VAL A 98 45.44 -28.81 28.35
C VAL A 98 45.91 -30.09 27.68
N GLN A 99 46.34 -30.04 26.43
CA GLN A 99 46.85 -31.20 25.71
C GLN A 99 48.09 -31.81 26.37
N LYS A 100 49.03 -30.97 26.84
CA LYS A 100 50.21 -31.43 27.60
C LYS A 100 49.82 -32.10 28.92
N LEU A 101 48.93 -31.47 29.68
CA LEU A 101 48.44 -31.99 30.95
C LEU A 101 47.74 -33.35 30.77
N VAL A 102 46.87 -33.46 29.76
CA VAL A 102 46.18 -34.71 29.44
C VAL A 102 47.14 -35.80 28.98
N ASN A 103 48.16 -35.45 28.19
CA ASN A 103 49.22 -36.37 27.80
C ASN A 103 50.07 -36.84 28.99
N GLU A 104 50.37 -35.96 29.96
CA GLU A 104 51.07 -36.32 31.20
C GLU A 104 50.23 -37.31 32.04
N MET A 105 48.93 -37.04 32.22
CA MET A 105 48.01 -37.97 32.91
C MET A 105 47.89 -39.32 32.19
N ASN A 106 47.84 -39.31 30.85
CA ASN A 106 47.79 -40.54 30.07
C ASN A 106 49.09 -41.37 30.24
N LYS A 107 50.27 -40.74 30.26
CA LYS A 107 51.55 -41.42 30.55
C LYS A 107 51.58 -42.05 31.95
N GLU A 108 50.92 -41.43 32.92
CA GLU A 108 50.75 -41.96 34.27
C GLU A 108 49.59 -42.96 34.40
N LYS A 109 48.88 -43.25 33.29
CA LYS A 109 47.68 -44.13 33.23
C LYS A 109 46.54 -43.67 34.13
N ILE A 110 46.43 -42.36 34.36
CA ILE A 110 45.37 -41.72 35.13
C ILE A 110 44.20 -41.42 34.16
N PRO A 111 42.99 -41.95 34.39
CA PRO A 111 41.81 -41.61 33.59
C PRO A 111 41.50 -40.12 33.61
N VAL A 112 40.99 -39.59 32.49
CA VAL A 112 40.71 -38.16 32.35
C VAL A 112 39.23 -37.94 32.03
N LEU A 113 38.59 -37.12 32.83
CA LEU A 113 37.25 -36.61 32.60
C LEU A 113 37.32 -35.23 31.93
N ILE A 114 36.76 -35.12 30.74
CA ILE A 114 36.75 -33.90 29.94
C ILE A 114 35.34 -33.31 29.95
N MET A 115 35.17 -32.13 30.54
CA MET A 115 33.91 -31.39 30.52
C MET A 115 33.84 -30.49 29.28
N GLY A 116 33.00 -30.83 28.31
CA GLY A 116 32.88 -30.09 27.06
C GLY A 116 32.00 -30.79 26.02
N ASP A 117 31.86 -30.14 24.87
CA ASP A 117 31.11 -30.71 23.75
C ASP A 117 31.98 -31.70 22.97
N GLU A 118 31.55 -32.97 22.89
CA GLU A 118 32.25 -34.04 22.17
C GLU A 118 32.48 -33.71 20.68
N LYS A 119 31.61 -32.90 20.07
CA LYS A 119 31.75 -32.51 18.66
C LYS A 119 32.70 -31.33 18.47
N HIS A 120 33.16 -30.68 19.54
CA HIS A 120 33.99 -29.50 19.42
C HIS A 120 35.42 -29.85 18.99
N PRO A 121 36.01 -29.15 18.00
CA PRO A 121 37.38 -29.36 17.53
C PRO A 121 38.45 -29.50 18.61
N GLU A 122 38.36 -28.68 19.66
CA GLU A 122 39.27 -28.71 20.81
C GLU A 122 39.19 -30.04 21.58
N ILE A 123 37.98 -30.52 21.84
CA ILE A 123 37.74 -31.74 22.62
C ILE A 123 38.14 -32.97 21.82
N ILE A 124 37.86 -32.99 20.52
CA ILE A 124 38.35 -34.04 19.62
C ILE A 124 39.88 -34.11 19.66
N GLY A 125 40.55 -32.96 19.62
CA GLY A 125 42.00 -32.87 19.76
C GLY A 125 42.47 -33.44 21.10
N ILE A 126 41.92 -32.95 22.22
CA ILE A 126 42.30 -33.40 23.57
C ILE A 126 42.05 -34.90 23.76
N LYS A 127 40.91 -35.44 23.28
CA LYS A 127 40.59 -36.87 23.34
C LYS A 127 41.67 -37.72 22.68
N GLN A 128 42.19 -37.29 21.53
CA GLN A 128 43.27 -38.00 20.83
C GLN A 128 44.60 -38.00 21.62
N TRP A 129 44.84 -37.04 22.51
CA TRP A 129 46.00 -37.05 23.42
C TRP A 129 45.79 -37.95 24.65
N ALA A 130 44.53 -38.22 25.02
CA ALA A 130 44.15 -39.09 26.13
C ALA A 130 43.95 -40.56 25.72
N GLU A 131 43.90 -40.84 24.42
CA GLU A 131 43.63 -42.17 23.85
C GLU A 131 42.37 -42.81 24.48
N ASP A 132 42.49 -44.01 25.05
CA ASP A 132 41.37 -44.79 25.58
C ASP A 132 40.95 -44.38 27.01
N THR A 133 41.66 -43.42 27.62
CA THR A 133 41.46 -43.04 29.03
C THR A 133 40.52 -41.86 29.24
N ALA A 134 40.05 -41.23 28.15
CA ALA A 134 39.18 -40.06 28.21
C ALA A 134 37.68 -40.38 28.20
N ILE A 135 36.96 -39.81 29.16
CA ILE A 135 35.49 -39.75 29.16
C ILE A 135 35.04 -38.30 28.97
N ILE A 136 34.08 -38.06 28.09
CA ILE A 136 33.58 -36.71 27.78
C ILE A 136 32.16 -36.54 28.33
N ILE A 137 31.92 -35.42 29.03
CA ILE A 137 30.60 -35.07 29.57
C ILE A 137 30.26 -33.59 29.29
N ASN A 138 28.99 -33.31 29.00
CA ASN A 138 28.48 -31.95 28.76
C ASN A 138 27.22 -31.61 29.58
N LYS A 139 26.61 -32.62 30.22
CA LYS A 139 25.38 -32.48 31.00
C LYS A 139 25.55 -32.97 32.44
N GLU A 140 24.79 -32.39 33.35
CA GLU A 140 24.76 -32.77 34.77
C GLU A 140 24.32 -34.22 34.98
N GLU A 141 23.37 -34.72 34.19
CA GLU A 141 22.92 -36.10 34.25
C GLU A 141 24.06 -37.10 33.95
N GLN A 142 24.93 -36.76 32.99
CA GLN A 142 26.10 -37.57 32.69
C GLN A 142 27.08 -37.56 33.87
N ALA A 143 27.24 -36.42 34.57
CA ALA A 143 28.06 -36.36 35.77
C ALA A 143 27.51 -37.22 36.93
N ARG A 144 26.18 -37.37 37.05
CA ARG A 144 25.57 -38.26 38.06
C ARG A 144 25.81 -39.73 37.76
N ASN A 145 25.64 -40.11 36.49
CA ASN A 145 25.69 -41.50 36.04
C ASN A 145 27.09 -42.00 35.68
N ILE A 146 28.12 -41.16 35.78
CA ILE A 146 29.48 -41.52 35.36
C ILE A 146 30.10 -42.56 36.27
N ASP A 147 30.75 -43.56 35.68
CA ASP A 147 31.59 -44.50 36.41
C ASP A 147 33.02 -44.40 35.86
N ILE A 148 33.89 -43.75 36.63
CA ILE A 148 35.31 -43.56 36.31
C ILE A 148 36.16 -44.08 37.47
N LYS A 149 37.28 -44.75 37.15
CA LYS A 149 38.16 -45.36 38.13
C LYS A 149 39.04 -44.30 38.81
N PRO A 150 39.00 -44.16 40.15
CA PRO A 150 39.91 -43.29 40.90
C PRO A 150 41.37 -43.77 40.93
N PRO A 151 42.35 -42.86 41.05
CA PRO A 151 42.20 -41.40 40.92
C PRO A 151 42.01 -40.99 39.45
N PHE A 152 41.29 -39.88 39.20
CA PHE A 152 41.08 -39.36 37.84
C PHE A 152 41.25 -37.84 37.78
N GLY A 153 41.70 -37.37 36.62
CA GLY A 153 41.85 -35.94 36.32
C GLY A 153 40.56 -35.34 35.76
N VAL A 154 40.27 -34.09 36.09
CA VAL A 154 39.15 -33.32 35.51
C VAL A 154 39.70 -32.11 34.79
N VAL A 155 39.40 -32.01 33.49
CA VAL A 155 39.69 -30.85 32.64
C VAL A 155 38.40 -30.36 31.98
N ALA A 156 38.39 -29.11 31.55
CA ALA A 156 37.27 -28.50 30.84
C ALA A 156 37.70 -27.87 29.51
N GLN A 157 36.78 -27.85 28.55
CA GLN A 157 36.93 -27.08 27.31
C GLN A 157 37.16 -25.60 27.64
N THR A 158 38.05 -24.92 26.90
CA THR A 158 38.40 -23.52 27.18
C THR A 158 37.20 -22.57 27.08
N THR A 159 36.18 -22.91 26.29
CA THR A 159 34.93 -22.15 26.13
C THR A 159 33.76 -22.68 26.97
N PHE A 160 33.99 -23.62 27.89
CA PHE A 160 32.95 -24.18 28.73
C PHE A 160 32.41 -23.14 29.73
N SER A 161 31.16 -23.30 30.15
CA SER A 161 30.53 -22.42 31.13
C SER A 161 31.07 -22.71 32.54
N ILE A 162 31.50 -21.66 33.24
CA ILE A 162 32.00 -21.75 34.62
C ILE A 162 30.91 -22.23 35.58
N ASP A 163 29.67 -21.78 35.40
CA ASP A 163 28.55 -22.19 36.26
C ASP A 163 28.28 -23.69 36.12
N LYS A 164 28.16 -24.18 34.87
CA LYS A 164 28.00 -25.62 34.60
C LYS A 164 29.18 -26.43 35.16
N PHE A 165 30.40 -25.92 35.02
CA PHE A 165 31.59 -26.57 35.57
C PHE A 165 31.51 -26.72 37.09
N LYS A 166 31.10 -25.67 37.81
CA LYS A 166 30.95 -25.71 39.27
C LYS A 166 29.88 -26.72 39.69
N THR A 167 28.69 -26.68 39.07
CA THR A 167 27.60 -27.61 39.38
C THR A 167 28.00 -29.06 39.12
N MET A 168 28.67 -29.34 38.00
CA MET A 168 29.14 -30.69 37.70
C MET A 168 30.25 -31.16 38.65
N LEU A 169 31.15 -30.26 39.07
CA LEU A 169 32.16 -30.58 40.08
C LEU A 169 31.55 -30.87 41.46
N GLU A 170 30.47 -30.18 41.85
CA GLU A 170 29.75 -30.46 43.09
C GLU A 170 29.16 -31.87 43.07
N ILE A 171 28.49 -32.25 41.98
CA ILE A 171 27.97 -33.61 41.78
C ILE A 171 29.07 -34.66 41.89
N LEU A 172 30.25 -34.42 41.29
CA LEU A 172 31.37 -35.36 41.36
C LEU A 172 31.96 -35.48 42.76
N LYS A 173 32.02 -34.38 43.52
CA LYS A 173 32.51 -34.36 44.91
C LYS A 173 31.54 -35.06 45.89
N GLU A 174 30.26 -35.16 45.56
CA GLU A 174 29.31 -35.97 46.32
C GLU A 174 29.54 -37.47 46.12
N LYS A 175 30.01 -37.88 44.93
CA LYS A 175 30.18 -39.27 44.54
C LYS A 175 31.56 -39.86 44.86
N TYR A 176 32.61 -39.05 44.79
CA TYR A 176 34.01 -39.47 44.96
C TYR A 176 34.70 -38.69 46.08
N HIS A 177 35.72 -39.28 46.69
CA HIS A 177 36.48 -38.60 47.73
C HIS A 177 37.35 -37.48 47.14
N LYS A 178 37.58 -36.40 47.90
CA LYS A 178 38.33 -35.22 47.40
C LYS A 178 39.76 -35.56 46.95
N GLU A 179 40.38 -36.58 47.53
CA GLU A 179 41.74 -37.04 47.21
C GLU A 179 41.80 -37.87 45.91
N GLU A 180 40.65 -38.31 45.41
CA GLU A 180 40.50 -39.11 44.20
C GLU A 180 40.32 -38.26 42.93
N ILE A 181 40.03 -36.96 43.09
CA ILE A 181 39.72 -36.05 41.99
C ILE A 181 40.83 -35.02 41.84
N ILE A 182 41.55 -35.07 40.72
CA ILE A 182 42.59 -34.10 40.38
C ILE A 182 41.96 -33.01 39.49
N ILE A 183 41.58 -31.89 40.08
CA ILE A 183 40.84 -30.83 39.38
C ILE A 183 41.81 -29.84 38.73
N HIS A 184 41.71 -29.71 37.40
CA HIS A 184 42.39 -28.67 36.64
C HIS A 184 41.35 -27.76 35.96
N ASN A 185 41.18 -26.55 36.48
CA ASN A 185 40.33 -25.56 35.82
C ASN A 185 41.05 -24.98 34.59
N THR A 186 40.67 -25.47 33.42
CA THR A 186 41.26 -25.11 32.12
C THR A 186 40.39 -24.14 31.31
N ILE A 187 39.31 -23.61 31.90
CA ILE A 187 38.41 -22.65 31.24
C ILE A 187 39.13 -21.32 31.04
N CYS A 188 39.01 -20.75 29.84
CA CYS A 188 39.63 -19.47 29.51
C CYS A 188 38.77 -18.29 30.01
N ALA A 189 39.36 -17.42 30.83
CA ALA A 189 38.69 -16.23 31.36
C ALA A 189 38.32 -15.18 30.28
N ALA A 190 38.81 -15.31 29.04
CA ALA A 190 38.59 -14.33 27.97
C ALA A 190 37.10 -14.15 27.61
N THR A 191 36.29 -15.20 27.74
CA THR A 191 34.84 -15.12 27.46
C THR A 191 34.10 -14.36 28.56
N GLU A 192 34.44 -14.62 29.83
CA GLU A 192 33.85 -13.94 30.99
C GLU A 192 34.23 -12.46 31.03
N LEU A 193 35.52 -12.15 30.81
CA LEU A 193 36.01 -10.77 30.73
C LEU A 193 35.30 -9.98 29.61
N ARG A 194 35.05 -10.61 28.46
CA ARG A 194 34.31 -9.99 27.35
C ARG A 194 32.85 -9.72 27.73
N GLN A 195 32.16 -10.69 28.33
CA GLN A 195 30.78 -10.51 28.80
C GLN A 195 30.70 -9.41 29.86
N LYS A 196 31.66 -9.36 30.79
CA LYS A 196 31.74 -8.32 31.83
C LYS A 196 31.97 -6.93 31.20
N SER A 197 32.91 -6.79 30.28
CA SER A 197 33.15 -5.50 29.59
C SER A 197 31.95 -5.02 28.78
N VAL A 198 31.22 -5.94 28.13
CA VAL A 198 29.99 -5.58 27.39
C VAL A 198 28.89 -5.17 28.35
N LYS A 199 28.75 -5.85 29.50
CA LYS A 199 27.78 -5.49 30.53
C LYS A 199 28.07 -4.11 31.13
N GLU A 200 29.33 -3.81 31.43
CA GLU A 200 29.76 -2.49 31.93
C GLU A 200 29.50 -1.40 30.88
N LEU A 201 29.85 -1.65 29.62
CA LEU A 201 29.62 -0.68 28.54
C LEU A 201 28.14 -0.44 28.28
N ALA A 202 27.31 -1.48 28.33
CA ALA A 202 25.86 -1.37 28.09
C ALA A 202 25.14 -0.47 29.11
N LEU A 203 25.74 -0.19 30.27
CA LEU A 203 25.18 0.73 31.28
C LEU A 203 25.54 2.20 31.01
N GLU A 204 26.50 2.48 30.12
CA GLU A 204 27.04 3.82 29.85
C GLU A 204 26.68 4.37 28.47
N VAL A 205 25.91 3.62 27.67
CA VAL A 205 25.64 3.96 26.26
C VAL A 205 24.15 3.91 25.94
N ASP A 206 23.72 4.70 24.96
CA ASP A 206 22.33 4.78 24.50
C ASP A 206 22.01 3.72 23.45
N LEU A 207 23.04 3.32 22.70
CA LEU A 207 22.96 2.36 21.61
C LEU A 207 24.14 1.39 21.65
N MET A 208 23.88 0.09 21.45
CA MET A 208 24.91 -0.94 21.33
C MET A 208 24.89 -1.59 19.94
N LEU A 209 26.05 -1.60 19.27
CA LEU A 209 26.31 -2.38 18.06
C LEU A 209 27.14 -3.61 18.42
N VAL A 210 26.58 -4.79 18.21
CA VAL A 210 27.27 -6.07 18.42
C VAL A 210 27.69 -6.63 17.07
N ILE A 211 28.99 -6.76 16.84
CA ILE A 211 29.57 -7.25 15.59
C ILE A 211 29.84 -8.75 15.67
N GLY A 212 29.16 -9.53 14.83
CA GLY A 212 29.46 -10.94 14.61
C GLY A 212 28.35 -11.70 13.90
N GLY A 213 28.65 -12.91 13.45
CA GLY A 213 27.68 -13.75 12.74
C GLY A 213 26.51 -14.21 13.61
N GLU A 214 25.32 -14.29 13.03
CA GLU A 214 24.07 -14.72 13.68
C GLU A 214 24.15 -16.12 14.28
N ASN A 215 24.94 -17.02 13.67
CA ASN A 215 25.13 -18.40 14.10
C ASN A 215 26.14 -18.57 15.26
N SER A 216 26.75 -17.49 15.75
CA SER A 216 27.72 -17.55 16.84
C SER A 216 27.02 -17.52 18.19
N SER A 217 27.04 -18.64 18.91
CA SER A 217 26.49 -18.74 20.28
C SER A 217 27.07 -17.68 21.24
N ASN A 218 28.35 -17.32 21.08
CA ASN A 218 28.98 -16.26 21.86
C ASN A 218 28.45 -14.87 21.49
N THR A 219 28.19 -14.61 20.22
CA THR A 219 27.67 -13.32 19.76
C THR A 219 26.22 -13.13 20.19
N ALA A 220 25.40 -14.17 20.09
CA ALA A 220 24.04 -14.18 20.61
C ALA A 220 24.02 -13.87 22.12
N LYS A 221 24.90 -14.50 22.89
CA LYS A 221 24.99 -14.25 24.33
C LYS A 221 25.42 -12.82 24.67
N LEU A 222 26.29 -12.19 23.86
CA LEU A 222 26.64 -10.77 24.04
C LEU A 222 25.44 -9.85 23.75
N LYS A 223 24.68 -10.13 22.70
CA LYS A 223 23.44 -9.42 22.39
C LYS A 223 22.43 -9.54 23.53
N ASP A 224 22.23 -10.74 24.06
CA ASP A 224 21.31 -10.99 25.17
C ASP A 224 21.69 -10.18 26.42
N ILE A 225 22.99 -10.09 26.73
CA ILE A 225 23.50 -9.28 27.85
C ILE A 225 23.17 -7.80 27.64
N CYS A 226 23.34 -7.26 26.42
CA CYS A 226 22.98 -5.87 26.14
C CYS A 226 21.47 -5.64 26.27
N ILE A 227 20.64 -6.54 25.74
CA ILE A 227 19.18 -6.44 25.85
C ILE A 227 18.74 -6.49 27.32
N GLN A 228 19.33 -7.37 28.13
CA GLN A 228 19.04 -7.47 29.57
C GLN A 228 19.44 -6.20 30.35
N SER A 229 20.46 -5.46 29.88
CA SER A 229 20.84 -4.17 30.45
C SER A 229 19.89 -3.02 30.07
N GLY A 230 18.94 -3.25 29.15
CA GLY A 230 17.93 -2.26 28.75
C GLY A 230 18.37 -1.28 27.65
N VAL A 231 19.52 -1.51 27.01
CA VAL A 231 20.04 -0.65 25.93
C VAL A 231 19.56 -1.11 24.54
N LYS A 232 19.23 -0.17 23.66
CA LYS A 232 18.89 -0.46 22.26
C LYS A 232 20.09 -1.17 21.61
N THR A 233 19.89 -2.39 21.12
CA THR A 233 20.99 -3.25 20.66
C THR A 233 20.73 -3.77 19.25
N TYR A 234 21.67 -3.55 18.34
CA TYR A 234 21.64 -4.12 16.98
C TYR A 234 22.79 -5.11 16.78
N LEU A 235 22.47 -6.20 16.08
CA LEU A 235 23.45 -7.19 15.64
C LEU A 235 23.80 -6.88 14.19
N ILE A 236 25.08 -6.71 13.91
CA ILE A 236 25.60 -6.46 12.56
C ILE A 236 26.70 -7.47 12.24
N GLN A 237 26.81 -7.88 10.98
CA GLN A 237 27.92 -8.72 10.52
C GLN A 237 29.08 -7.85 10.05
N ASN A 238 28.78 -6.79 9.31
CA ASN A 238 29.76 -5.86 8.75
C ASN A 238 29.24 -4.41 8.76
N TYR A 239 30.07 -3.47 8.29
CA TYR A 239 29.73 -2.03 8.26
C TYR A 239 28.57 -1.67 7.33
N LYS A 240 28.22 -2.53 6.37
CA LYS A 240 27.12 -2.29 5.41
C LYS A 240 25.75 -2.55 6.02
N ASP A 241 25.69 -3.32 7.11
CA ASP A 241 24.45 -3.58 7.83
C ASP A 241 24.01 -2.40 8.71
N ILE A 242 24.83 -1.34 8.78
CA ILE A 242 24.57 -0.15 9.58
C ILE A 242 23.50 0.70 8.90
N ASN A 243 22.38 0.95 9.59
CA ASN A 243 21.36 1.89 9.16
C ASN A 243 21.57 3.27 9.83
N PRO A 244 21.72 4.36 9.07
CA PRO A 244 21.86 5.72 9.62
C PRO A 244 20.72 6.13 10.58
N LEU A 245 19.49 5.66 10.37
CA LEU A 245 18.33 5.98 11.22
C LEU A 245 18.44 5.45 12.65
N TRP A 246 19.38 4.54 12.93
CA TRP A 246 19.59 4.02 14.27
C TRP A 246 20.25 5.03 15.21
N PHE A 247 20.83 6.09 14.66
CA PHE A 247 21.70 7.02 15.37
C PHE A 247 21.01 8.35 15.71
N ASP A 248 19.81 8.62 15.18
CA ASP A 248 19.11 9.91 15.32
C ASP A 248 18.93 10.37 16.77
N ASP A 249 18.69 9.45 17.71
CA ASP A 249 18.49 9.75 19.13
C ASP A 249 19.72 9.41 20.01
N ALA A 250 20.80 8.87 19.45
CA ALA A 250 21.90 8.28 20.24
C ALA A 250 23.03 9.28 20.50
N LYS A 251 23.31 9.60 21.77
CA LYS A 251 24.45 10.48 22.13
C LYS A 251 25.73 9.69 22.30
N VAL A 252 25.62 8.48 22.87
CA VAL A 252 26.75 7.56 23.10
C VAL A 252 26.47 6.21 22.45
N VAL A 253 27.35 5.80 21.54
CA VAL A 253 27.28 4.52 20.83
C VAL A 253 28.37 3.58 21.34
N GLY A 254 27.97 2.41 21.82
CA GLY A 254 28.86 1.33 22.20
C GLY A 254 29.06 0.32 21.07
N ILE A 255 30.30 -0.12 20.85
CA ILE A 255 30.66 -1.18 19.91
C ILE A 255 31.23 -2.37 20.68
N ALA A 256 30.63 -3.53 20.49
CA ALA A 256 31.12 -4.81 21.00
C ALA A 256 31.35 -5.79 19.85
N ALA A 257 32.32 -6.69 19.98
CA ALA A 257 32.59 -7.69 18.95
C ALA A 257 32.84 -9.08 19.54
N GLY A 258 32.33 -10.09 18.84
CA GLY A 258 32.53 -11.50 19.18
C GLY A 258 33.98 -11.95 19.11
N ALA A 259 34.27 -13.12 19.70
CA ALA A 259 35.62 -13.69 19.74
C ALA A 259 36.17 -14.12 18.37
N SER A 260 35.30 -14.22 17.37
CA SER A 260 35.61 -14.59 15.98
C SER A 260 35.52 -13.41 15.01
N THR A 261 35.37 -12.19 15.54
CA THR A 261 35.27 -10.97 14.74
C THR A 261 36.66 -10.32 14.64
N PRO A 262 37.13 -9.98 13.43
CA PRO A 262 38.45 -9.38 13.25
C PRO A 262 38.51 -7.91 13.70
N GLU A 263 39.73 -7.44 13.99
CA GLU A 263 39.95 -6.05 14.42
C GLU A 263 39.66 -5.03 13.31
N TRP A 264 39.89 -5.37 12.03
CA TRP A 264 39.59 -4.45 10.93
C TRP A 264 38.09 -4.19 10.79
N SER A 265 37.23 -5.20 10.97
CA SER A 265 35.77 -4.99 10.96
C SER A 265 35.30 -4.06 12.09
N ILE A 266 35.93 -4.11 13.26
CA ILE A 266 35.66 -3.15 14.35
C ILE A 266 36.07 -1.74 13.91
N LYS A 267 37.22 -1.59 13.25
CA LYS A 267 37.69 -0.30 12.73
C LYS A 267 36.82 0.23 11.59
N GLU A 268 36.33 -0.62 10.71
CA GLU A 268 35.41 -0.25 9.61
C GLU A 268 34.09 0.26 10.17
N VAL A 269 33.47 -0.47 11.10
CA VAL A 269 32.25 -0.03 11.80
C VAL A 269 32.51 1.27 12.55
N TYR A 270 33.63 1.38 13.28
CA TYR A 270 33.99 2.61 13.98
C TYR A 270 34.14 3.81 13.02
N SER A 271 34.81 3.61 11.88
CA SER A 271 35.03 4.66 10.88
C SER A 271 33.72 5.06 10.23
N MET A 272 32.84 4.11 9.92
CA MET A 272 31.52 4.40 9.37
C MET A 272 30.65 5.16 10.36
N VAL A 273 30.56 4.74 11.63
CA VAL A 273 29.79 5.49 12.65
C VAL A 273 30.36 6.90 12.83
N LYS A 274 31.68 7.06 12.77
CA LYS A 274 32.32 8.36 12.78
C LYS A 274 31.99 9.18 11.53
N GLU A 275 31.95 8.58 10.35
CA GLU A 275 31.51 9.26 9.12
C GLU A 275 30.04 9.70 9.20
N ILE A 276 29.14 8.90 9.80
CA ILE A 276 27.74 9.33 10.06
C ILE A 276 27.71 10.57 10.93
N GLU A 277 28.54 10.62 11.98
CA GLU A 277 28.68 11.80 12.83
C GLU A 277 29.28 13.00 12.06
N THR A 278 30.27 12.76 11.19
CA THR A 278 30.94 13.83 10.44
C THR A 278 30.09 14.36 9.28
N LYS A 279 29.14 13.55 8.79
CA LYS A 279 28.13 13.90 7.77
C LYS A 279 27.10 14.93 8.22
N GLU A 280 27.28 15.56 9.38
CA GLU A 280 26.50 16.74 9.77
C GLU A 280 26.88 18.02 8.99
N LEU A 281 28.03 18.07 8.30
CA LEU A 281 28.48 19.24 7.53
C LEU A 281 29.08 18.86 6.16
N GLU A 282 28.30 18.22 5.29
CA GLU A 282 28.68 18.02 3.87
C GLU A 282 28.03 19.07 2.97
N VAL A 283 28.81 19.60 2.01
CA VAL A 283 28.32 20.44 0.91
C VAL A 283 27.20 19.70 0.16
N GLY A 284 26.04 20.32 0.05
CA GLY A 284 24.82 19.76 -0.52
C GLY A 284 23.78 19.27 0.50
N LYS A 285 24.06 19.33 1.81
CA LYS A 285 23.10 18.92 2.86
C LYS A 285 22.11 20.04 3.20
N GLU A 286 20.84 19.67 3.39
CA GLU A 286 19.76 20.53 3.85
C GLU A 286 19.80 20.74 5.37
N LEU A 287 19.71 21.99 5.80
CA LEU A 287 19.77 22.39 7.20
C LEU A 287 18.74 23.48 7.50
N GLU A 288 18.25 23.48 8.74
CA GLU A 288 17.45 24.56 9.30
C GLU A 288 18.34 25.48 10.12
N GLY A 289 18.27 26.78 9.83
CA GLY A 289 19.05 27.80 10.54
C GLY A 289 18.19 28.98 10.95
N GLU A 290 18.61 29.68 12.00
CA GLU A 290 17.94 30.88 12.51
C GLU A 290 18.71 32.13 12.10
N ILE A 291 18.03 33.13 11.55
CA ILE A 291 18.65 34.39 11.13
C ILE A 291 19.08 35.17 12.38
N VAL A 292 20.40 35.30 12.58
CA VAL A 292 20.97 36.07 13.69
C VAL A 292 21.07 37.54 13.31
N LYS A 293 21.44 37.83 12.06
CA LYS A 293 21.67 39.20 11.61
C LYS A 293 21.44 39.34 10.12
N VAL A 294 20.75 40.40 9.72
CA VAL A 294 20.51 40.74 8.31
C VAL A 294 21.33 41.99 7.96
N THR A 295 22.21 41.88 6.97
CA THR A 295 22.88 43.04 6.35
C THR A 295 22.35 43.27 4.94
N ASP A 296 22.77 44.36 4.29
CA ASP A 296 22.30 44.70 2.93
C ASP A 296 22.83 43.73 1.85
N GLU A 297 23.92 43.02 2.12
CA GLU A 297 24.60 42.11 1.18
C GLU A 297 24.54 40.63 1.58
N GLU A 298 24.52 40.34 2.89
CA GLU A 298 24.55 38.97 3.44
C GLU A 298 23.69 38.80 4.71
N VAL A 299 23.17 37.59 4.91
CA VAL A 299 22.40 37.20 6.09
C VAL A 299 23.21 36.18 6.88
N LEU A 300 23.48 36.47 8.15
CA LEU A 300 24.12 35.53 9.07
C LEU A 300 23.06 34.62 9.68
N VAL A 301 23.24 33.33 9.50
CA VAL A 301 22.34 32.28 9.94
C VAL A 301 23.09 31.38 10.91
N SER A 302 22.54 31.17 12.10
CA SER A 302 23.04 30.17 13.05
C SER A 302 22.51 28.80 12.65
N ILE A 303 23.41 27.86 12.38
CA ILE A 303 23.04 26.47 12.09
C ILE A 303 23.46 25.59 13.27
N GLY A 304 22.47 25.05 13.97
CA GLY A 304 22.67 24.21 15.14
C GLY A 304 23.38 24.92 16.29
N ASP A 305 24.00 24.16 17.18
CA ASP A 305 24.54 24.67 18.46
C ASP A 305 25.92 25.35 18.35
N LYS A 306 26.59 25.35 17.17
CA LYS A 306 28.03 25.72 17.10
C LYS A 306 28.55 26.39 15.81
N ALA A 307 27.75 26.62 14.76
CA ALA A 307 28.25 27.19 13.50
C ALA A 307 27.46 28.42 13.04
N GLU A 308 28.18 29.51 12.74
CA GLU A 308 27.63 30.68 12.06
C GLU A 308 27.89 30.53 10.55
N ALA A 309 26.87 30.79 9.74
CA ALA A 309 26.90 30.59 8.31
C ALA A 309 26.38 31.82 7.56
N THR A 310 26.92 32.09 6.38
CA THR A 310 26.59 33.27 5.57
C THR A 310 25.69 32.89 4.40
N LEU A 311 24.55 33.56 4.27
CA LEU A 311 23.61 33.44 3.16
C LEU A 311 23.63 34.74 2.33
N PRO A 312 24.28 34.76 1.16
CA PRO A 312 24.37 35.97 0.33
C PRO A 312 23.02 36.33 -0.32
N LYS A 313 22.78 37.63 -0.56
CA LYS A 313 21.52 38.15 -1.15
C LYS A 313 21.07 37.45 -2.43
N ASN A 314 22.04 37.10 -3.28
CA ASN A 314 21.78 36.44 -4.57
C ASN A 314 21.28 35.00 -4.44
N GLU A 315 21.39 34.41 -3.25
CA GLU A 315 21.00 33.03 -2.94
C GLU A 315 19.78 32.97 -2.02
N PHE A 316 19.13 34.11 -1.71
CA PHE A 316 18.00 34.21 -0.78
C PHE A 316 16.64 33.91 -1.42
N SER A 317 16.46 34.20 -2.72
CA SER A 317 15.21 33.95 -3.46
C SER A 317 15.45 33.91 -4.96
N LEU A 318 14.53 33.28 -5.70
CA LEU A 318 14.49 33.25 -7.17
C LEU A 318 14.08 34.60 -7.79
N LEU A 319 13.38 35.44 -7.04
CA LEU A 319 12.98 36.79 -7.45
C LEU A 319 14.04 37.81 -7.01
N LYS A 320 14.28 38.85 -7.83
CA LYS A 320 15.12 39.98 -7.41
C LYS A 320 14.48 40.67 -6.22
N VAL A 321 15.01 40.42 -5.03
CA VAL A 321 14.62 41.13 -3.81
C VAL A 321 15.48 42.39 -3.72
N ASP A 322 14.89 43.57 -3.90
CA ASP A 322 15.62 44.83 -3.83
C ASP A 322 16.10 45.13 -2.39
N ASN A 323 15.35 44.72 -1.35
CA ASN A 323 15.72 44.89 0.06
C ASN A 323 15.53 43.62 0.90
N LEU A 324 16.61 43.07 1.46
CA LEU A 324 16.59 41.89 2.34
C LEU A 324 15.86 42.14 3.67
N GLN A 325 15.92 43.37 4.19
CA GLN A 325 15.33 43.75 5.49
C GLN A 325 13.80 43.73 5.50
N GLU A 326 13.13 43.78 4.34
CA GLU A 326 11.66 43.69 4.27
C GLU A 326 11.16 42.23 4.20
N VAL A 327 12.03 41.29 3.80
CA VAL A 327 11.67 39.90 3.52
C VAL A 327 12.22 38.93 4.57
N ALA A 328 13.25 39.32 5.31
CA ALA A 328 13.89 38.53 6.35
C ALA A 328 13.96 39.31 7.67
N LYS A 329 13.39 38.78 8.76
CA LYS A 329 13.55 39.37 10.09
C LYS A 329 14.56 38.56 10.91
N GLU A 330 15.27 39.25 11.79
CA GLU A 330 16.13 38.61 12.78
C GLU A 330 15.26 37.70 13.68
N GLY A 331 15.67 36.45 13.84
CA GLY A 331 14.93 35.38 14.53
C GLY A 331 14.07 34.48 13.62
N ASP A 332 13.97 34.76 12.32
CA ASP A 332 13.23 33.88 11.41
C ASP A 332 14.01 32.57 11.13
N LYS A 333 13.29 31.45 11.09
CA LYS A 333 13.85 30.16 10.69
C LYS A 333 13.84 30.01 9.17
N VAL A 334 14.99 29.66 8.61
CA VAL A 334 15.17 29.44 7.16
C VAL A 334 15.73 28.05 6.89
N LYS A 335 15.20 27.41 5.84
CA LYS A 335 15.72 26.16 5.30
C LYS A 335 16.71 26.47 4.18
N VAL A 336 17.88 25.87 4.24
CA VAL A 336 19.04 26.23 3.41
C VAL A 336 19.88 24.99 3.10
N ILE A 337 20.61 25.02 1.99
CA ILE A 337 21.59 23.99 1.64
C ILE A 337 23.00 24.56 1.80
N ILE A 338 23.94 23.73 2.29
CA ILE A 338 25.37 24.09 2.31
C ILE A 338 25.89 24.11 0.87
N LYS A 339 26.29 25.27 0.39
CA LYS A 339 26.86 25.44 -0.95
C LYS A 339 28.37 25.24 -0.98
N ASP A 340 29.06 25.73 0.04
CA ASP A 340 30.52 25.59 0.16
C ASP A 340 30.98 25.79 1.61
N ILE A 341 32.18 25.34 1.92
CA ILE A 341 32.87 25.59 3.18
C ILE A 341 34.22 26.22 2.85
N ASP A 342 34.41 27.49 3.21
CA ASP A 342 35.67 28.18 2.97
C ASP A 342 36.81 27.58 3.82
N ASP A 343 38.07 27.79 3.39
CA ASP A 343 39.29 27.33 4.06
C ASP A 343 39.42 27.82 5.52
N ASP A 344 38.74 28.92 5.87
CA ASP A 344 38.66 29.50 7.21
C ASP A 344 37.53 28.92 8.09
N GLY A 345 36.76 27.96 7.58
CA GLY A 345 35.68 27.28 8.31
C GLY A 345 34.32 27.99 8.29
N ASN A 346 34.16 29.02 7.45
CA ASN A 346 32.86 29.69 7.25
C ASN A 346 31.99 28.87 6.29
N VAL A 347 30.74 28.63 6.67
CA VAL A 347 29.78 27.85 5.87
C VAL A 347 28.95 28.80 5.01
N ILE A 348 28.99 28.63 3.69
CA ILE A 348 28.18 29.40 2.73
C ILE A 348 26.90 28.64 2.42
N LEU A 349 25.76 29.32 2.53
CA LEU A 349 24.44 28.73 2.35
C LEU A 349 23.76 29.20 1.08
N SER A 350 22.88 28.38 0.54
CA SER A 350 21.94 28.76 -0.52
C SER A 350 20.52 28.34 -0.17
N LYS A 351 19.62 29.31 -0.11
CA LYS A 351 18.17 29.08 0.00
C LYS A 351 17.57 28.82 -1.40
N ARG A 352 18.13 29.43 -2.44
CA ARG A 352 17.71 29.23 -3.82
C ARG A 352 17.86 27.77 -4.28
N GLN A 353 18.98 27.11 -3.98
CA GLN A 353 19.15 25.69 -4.31
C GLN A 353 18.14 24.79 -3.58
N TYR A 354 17.82 25.13 -2.33
CA TYR A 354 16.80 24.44 -1.54
C TYR A 354 15.41 24.59 -2.18
N ASP A 355 15.02 25.84 -2.48
CA ASP A 355 13.75 26.18 -3.10
C ASP A 355 13.62 25.52 -4.50
N ASP A 356 14.69 25.53 -5.31
CA ASP A 356 14.70 24.87 -6.63
C ASP A 356 14.39 23.37 -6.50
N ILE A 357 15.13 22.63 -5.66
CA ILE A 357 14.93 21.17 -5.48
C ILE A 357 13.53 20.86 -4.97
N HIS A 358 13.07 21.57 -3.93
CA HIS A 358 11.76 21.32 -3.32
C HIS A 358 10.60 21.70 -4.25
N VAL A 359 10.74 22.77 -5.05
CA VAL A 359 9.76 23.13 -6.07
C VAL A 359 9.67 22.04 -7.13
N TRP A 360 10.79 21.49 -7.60
CA TRP A 360 10.79 20.38 -8.57
C TRP A 360 10.19 19.09 -7.99
N GLU A 361 10.53 18.71 -6.75
CA GLU A 361 9.92 17.55 -6.09
C GLU A 361 8.41 17.72 -5.90
N LYS A 362 7.98 18.91 -5.49
CA LYS A 362 6.55 19.22 -5.37
C LYS A 362 5.84 19.12 -6.72
N LEU A 363 6.43 19.66 -7.78
CA LEU A 363 5.89 19.56 -9.14
C LEU A 363 5.84 18.12 -9.66
N GLU A 364 6.84 17.29 -9.34
CA GLU A 364 6.84 15.85 -9.65
C GLU A 364 5.67 15.13 -8.93
N GLN A 365 5.43 15.42 -7.64
CA GLN A 365 4.28 14.91 -6.90
C GLN A 365 2.95 15.43 -7.45
N ASP A 366 2.90 16.69 -7.86
CA ASP A 366 1.70 17.31 -8.43
C ASP A 366 1.37 16.73 -9.82
N LEU A 367 2.38 16.32 -10.60
CA LEU A 367 2.21 15.55 -11.84
C LEU A 367 1.60 14.18 -11.58
N GLU A 368 2.11 13.44 -10.58
CA GLU A 368 1.62 12.10 -10.23
C GLU A 368 0.18 12.16 -9.69
N ASN A 369 -0.11 13.16 -8.87
CA ASN A 369 -1.43 13.36 -8.25
C ASN A 369 -2.43 14.15 -9.10
N LYS A 370 -2.01 14.66 -10.27
CA LYS A 370 -2.78 15.62 -11.10
C LYS A 370 -3.34 16.79 -10.28
N ALA A 371 -2.52 17.35 -9.40
CA ALA A 371 -2.92 18.44 -8.53
C ALA A 371 -3.17 19.73 -9.33
N VAL A 372 -4.14 20.52 -8.87
CA VAL A 372 -4.44 21.83 -9.44
C VAL A 372 -3.46 22.84 -8.84
N LEU A 373 -2.70 23.49 -9.72
CA LEU A 373 -1.75 24.53 -9.39
C LEU A 373 -2.29 25.88 -9.83
N THR A 374 -2.07 26.90 -9.01
CA THR A 374 -2.30 28.30 -9.34
C THR A 374 -0.98 28.96 -9.73
N GLY A 375 -1.00 29.81 -10.73
CA GLY A 375 0.21 30.51 -11.18
C GLY A 375 -0.11 31.77 -11.96
N LYS A 376 0.82 32.73 -11.88
CA LYS A 376 0.67 34.05 -12.50
C LYS A 376 1.26 34.06 -13.90
N VAL A 377 0.52 34.56 -14.88
CA VAL A 377 1.03 34.70 -16.25
C VAL A 377 2.06 35.82 -16.32
N LEU A 378 3.28 35.50 -16.74
CA LEU A 378 4.39 36.44 -16.87
C LEU A 378 4.37 37.15 -18.22
N GLU A 379 4.40 36.38 -19.31
CA GLU A 379 4.55 36.90 -20.67
C GLU A 379 3.98 35.95 -21.73
N GLU A 380 3.55 36.51 -22.85
CA GLU A 380 3.13 35.78 -24.04
C GLU A 380 4.33 35.52 -24.96
N VAL A 381 4.46 34.29 -25.47
CA VAL A 381 5.48 33.92 -26.46
C VAL A 381 4.82 33.32 -27.69
N LYS A 382 5.55 33.24 -28.82
CA LYS A 382 5.01 32.71 -30.08
C LYS A 382 4.62 31.23 -29.94
N GLY A 383 3.34 30.97 -29.66
CA GLY A 383 2.75 29.63 -29.51
C GLY A 383 2.15 29.32 -28.13
N GLY A 384 2.19 30.23 -27.14
CA GLY A 384 1.64 29.99 -25.80
C GLY A 384 1.96 31.09 -24.79
N ILE A 385 1.75 30.82 -23.51
CA ILE A 385 2.03 31.75 -22.40
C ILE A 385 3.00 31.15 -21.40
N THR A 386 3.83 32.00 -20.79
CA THR A 386 4.75 31.61 -19.72
C THR A 386 4.12 31.95 -18.37
N ILE A 387 4.07 30.99 -17.46
CA ILE A 387 3.43 31.11 -16.14
C ILE A 387 4.47 30.85 -15.07
N ASP A 388 4.42 31.64 -14.00
CA ASP A 388 5.20 31.41 -12.78
C ASP A 388 4.43 30.48 -11.83
N VAL A 389 5.03 29.33 -11.53
CA VAL A 389 4.49 28.30 -10.65
C VAL A 389 5.45 27.98 -9.49
N GLY A 390 6.42 28.88 -9.24
CA GLY A 390 7.64 28.60 -8.47
C GLY A 390 8.84 28.29 -9.37
N ALA A 391 8.59 27.89 -10.61
CA ALA A 391 9.54 27.78 -11.70
C ALA A 391 8.87 28.24 -13.02
N ARG A 392 9.66 28.50 -14.06
CA ARG A 392 9.14 28.97 -15.36
C ARG A 392 8.43 27.84 -16.12
N GLY A 393 7.10 27.89 -16.16
CA GLY A 393 6.25 26.98 -16.94
C GLY A 393 5.78 27.58 -18.26
N PHE A 394 5.61 26.73 -19.28
CA PHE A 394 5.11 27.09 -20.60
C PHE A 394 3.79 26.38 -20.87
N MET A 395 2.74 27.13 -21.19
CA MET A 395 1.44 26.60 -21.58
C MET A 395 1.17 26.88 -23.07
N PRO A 396 1.11 25.85 -23.93
CA PRO A 396 0.76 25.99 -25.34
C PRO A 396 -0.66 26.54 -25.51
N ALA A 397 -0.89 27.37 -26.54
CA ALA A 397 -2.19 27.98 -26.81
C ALA A 397 -3.35 26.96 -26.91
N SER A 398 -3.08 25.75 -27.42
CA SER A 398 -4.09 24.67 -27.55
C SER A 398 -4.50 24.00 -26.24
N LEU A 399 -3.80 24.28 -25.13
CA LEU A 399 -4.04 23.71 -23.81
C LEU A 399 -4.58 24.74 -22.79
N ILE A 400 -4.81 25.99 -23.24
CA ILE A 400 -5.31 27.09 -22.41
C ILE A 400 -6.83 26.95 -22.19
N ASP A 401 -7.59 26.68 -23.24
CA ASP A 401 -9.05 26.57 -23.14
C ASP A 401 -9.60 25.55 -24.16
N THR A 402 -10.81 25.08 -23.91
CA THR A 402 -11.64 24.32 -24.86
C THR A 402 -12.09 25.14 -26.06
N ASN A 403 -12.23 26.46 -25.93
CA ASN A 403 -12.58 27.37 -27.02
C ASN A 403 -11.34 28.16 -27.48
N TYR A 404 -11.30 28.54 -28.76
CA TYR A 404 -10.22 29.39 -29.28
C TYR A 404 -10.37 30.82 -28.72
N ILE A 405 -9.36 31.29 -27.99
CA ILE A 405 -9.28 32.67 -27.50
C ILE A 405 -8.39 33.45 -28.48
N GLU A 406 -8.93 34.49 -29.12
CA GLU A 406 -8.24 35.24 -30.16
C GLU A 406 -7.11 36.14 -29.63
N ASP A 407 -7.21 36.65 -28.40
CA ASP A 407 -6.21 37.54 -27.78
C ASP A 407 -5.72 37.03 -26.41
N LEU A 408 -4.54 36.41 -26.40
CA LEU A 408 -3.87 35.88 -25.20
C LEU A 408 -3.25 36.98 -24.32
N SER A 409 -3.10 38.19 -24.85
CA SER A 409 -2.55 39.34 -24.13
C SER A 409 -3.41 39.81 -22.95
N THR A 410 -4.70 39.46 -22.94
CA THR A 410 -5.63 39.77 -21.84
C THR A 410 -5.36 38.96 -20.58
N LEU A 411 -4.69 37.81 -20.72
CA LEU A 411 -4.39 36.90 -19.60
C LEU A 411 -3.06 37.23 -18.90
N VAL A 412 -2.26 38.16 -19.45
CA VAL A 412 -0.96 38.53 -18.88
C VAL A 412 -1.17 39.26 -17.56
N GLY A 413 -0.65 38.69 -16.47
CA GLY A 413 -0.82 39.20 -15.12
C GLY A 413 -1.99 38.62 -14.32
N GLU A 414 -2.87 37.83 -14.94
CA GLU A 414 -3.91 37.07 -14.23
C GLU A 414 -3.34 35.80 -13.57
N GLU A 415 -4.02 35.34 -12.51
CA GLU A 415 -3.74 34.05 -11.87
C GLU A 415 -4.65 32.98 -12.48
N LEU A 416 -4.04 31.92 -13.02
CA LEU A 416 -4.76 30.82 -13.66
C LEU A 416 -4.52 29.51 -12.91
N GLU A 417 -5.54 28.66 -12.94
CA GLU A 417 -5.46 27.27 -12.47
C GLU A 417 -5.13 26.32 -13.63
N PHE A 418 -4.16 25.43 -13.42
CA PHE A 418 -3.70 24.46 -14.41
C PHE A 418 -3.19 23.21 -13.73
N ILE A 419 -3.04 22.14 -14.50
CA ILE A 419 -2.34 20.93 -14.07
C ILE A 419 -1.01 20.81 -14.80
N VAL A 420 -0.04 20.19 -14.16
CA VAL A 420 1.22 19.81 -14.82
C VAL A 420 0.93 18.67 -15.78
N LYS A 421 1.31 18.83 -17.04
CA LYS A 421 1.17 17.79 -18.07
C LYS A 421 2.47 17.07 -18.35
N GLU A 422 3.58 17.81 -18.36
CA GLU A 422 4.90 17.27 -18.66
C GLU A 422 5.98 18.08 -17.92
N LEU A 423 7.01 17.38 -17.43
CA LEU A 423 8.17 17.96 -16.75
C LEU A 423 9.43 17.49 -17.46
N ASP A 424 10.25 18.43 -17.94
CA ASP A 424 11.59 18.17 -18.48
C ASP A 424 12.62 18.84 -17.55
N LYS A 425 13.20 18.00 -16.66
CA LYS A 425 14.18 18.40 -15.64
C LYS A 425 15.52 18.82 -16.24
N GLU A 426 15.89 18.30 -17.42
CA GLU A 426 17.16 18.64 -18.06
C GLU A 426 17.12 20.03 -18.70
N LYS A 427 15.95 20.45 -19.19
CA LYS A 427 15.78 21.75 -19.85
C LYS A 427 15.14 22.82 -18.96
N ASN A 428 14.83 22.51 -17.71
CA ASN A 428 14.04 23.35 -16.81
C ASN A 428 12.74 23.85 -17.49
N LYS A 429 12.01 22.93 -18.14
CA LYS A 429 10.76 23.24 -18.84
C LYS A 429 9.61 22.47 -18.24
N ILE A 430 8.55 23.19 -17.90
CA ILE A 430 7.31 22.62 -17.36
C ILE A 430 6.22 22.92 -18.38
N ILE A 431 5.48 21.91 -18.82
CA ILE A 431 4.33 22.08 -19.72
C ILE A 431 3.05 21.98 -18.90
N LEU A 432 2.24 23.04 -18.94
CA LEU A 432 1.01 23.16 -18.17
C LEU A 432 -0.22 23.00 -19.08
N SER A 433 -1.33 22.52 -18.51
CA SER A 433 -2.59 22.33 -19.21
C SER A 433 -3.78 22.75 -18.34
N ARG A 434 -4.56 23.71 -18.80
CA ARG A 434 -5.83 24.11 -18.17
C ARG A 434 -7.01 23.31 -18.72
N LYS A 435 -6.92 22.86 -19.98
CA LYS A 435 -7.95 22.05 -20.66
C LYS A 435 -8.29 20.76 -19.91
N ASP A 436 -7.28 20.08 -19.37
CA ASP A 436 -7.47 18.79 -18.69
C ASP A 436 -8.22 18.95 -17.35
N LEU A 437 -8.06 20.09 -16.67
CA LEU A 437 -8.83 20.45 -15.47
C LEU A 437 -10.31 20.67 -15.82
N LEU A 438 -10.59 21.45 -16.86
CA LEU A 438 -11.96 21.71 -17.32
C LEU A 438 -12.69 20.42 -17.75
N LEU A 439 -11.96 19.46 -18.34
CA LEU A 439 -12.49 18.14 -18.68
C LEU A 439 -12.77 17.30 -17.43
N ALA A 440 -11.89 17.33 -16.44
CA ALA A 440 -12.09 16.61 -15.17
C ALA A 440 -13.26 17.17 -14.35
N GLU A 441 -13.45 18.49 -14.33
CA GLU A 441 -14.61 19.13 -13.71
C GLU A 441 -15.92 18.76 -14.41
N LYS A 442 -15.94 18.77 -15.75
CA LYS A 442 -17.09 18.31 -16.53
C LYS A 442 -17.41 16.85 -16.23
N ALA A 443 -16.41 15.96 -16.19
CA ALA A 443 -16.62 14.54 -15.88
C ALA A 443 -17.16 14.31 -14.45
N LYS A 444 -16.66 15.05 -13.45
CA LYS A 444 -17.18 14.97 -12.07
C LYS A 444 -18.62 15.50 -11.97
N ASN A 445 -18.95 16.55 -12.71
CA ASN A 445 -20.31 17.07 -12.75
C ASN A 445 -21.25 16.10 -13.48
N GLU A 446 -20.78 15.44 -14.55
CA GLU A 446 -21.50 14.37 -15.25
C GLU A 446 -21.80 13.17 -14.33
N GLU A 447 -20.82 12.70 -13.55
CA GLU A 447 -21.01 11.59 -12.61
C GLU A 447 -21.99 11.94 -11.49
N LYS A 448 -21.84 13.13 -10.89
CA LYS A 448 -22.77 13.62 -9.86
C LYS A 448 -24.19 13.83 -10.39
N ALA A 449 -24.32 14.19 -11.66
CA ALA A 449 -25.62 14.29 -12.32
C ALA A 449 -26.20 12.89 -12.56
N LEU A 450 -25.40 11.91 -13.01
CA LEU A 450 -25.83 10.54 -13.23
C LEU A 450 -26.30 9.84 -11.94
N GLU A 451 -25.63 10.07 -10.80
CA GLU A 451 -26.04 9.52 -9.50
C GLU A 451 -27.36 10.09 -8.98
N LYS A 452 -27.70 11.32 -9.37
CA LYS A 452 -28.95 11.98 -8.92
C LYS A 452 -30.16 11.61 -9.76
N ILE A 453 -29.96 10.96 -10.90
CA ILE A 453 -31.02 10.70 -11.88
C ILE A 453 -31.50 9.26 -11.73
N GLU A 454 -32.73 9.10 -11.24
CA GLU A 454 -33.40 7.81 -11.13
C GLU A 454 -34.38 7.56 -12.31
N PRO A 455 -34.55 6.30 -12.76
CA PRO A 455 -35.58 5.95 -13.72
C PRO A 455 -36.98 6.36 -13.21
N GLY A 456 -37.74 7.11 -14.02
CA GLY A 456 -39.06 7.65 -13.70
C GLY A 456 -39.06 9.11 -13.20
N GLN A 457 -37.90 9.73 -13.03
CA GLN A 457 -37.80 11.13 -12.61
C GLN A 457 -38.13 12.09 -13.77
N ARG A 458 -38.90 13.14 -13.46
CA ARG A 458 -39.21 14.24 -14.38
C ARG A 458 -38.21 15.37 -14.19
N ILE A 459 -37.52 15.74 -15.28
CA ILE A 459 -36.44 16.73 -15.24
C ILE A 459 -36.59 17.68 -16.44
N THR A 460 -36.24 18.94 -16.23
CA THR A 460 -36.12 19.91 -17.32
C THR A 460 -34.75 19.78 -17.98
N GLY A 461 -34.74 19.67 -19.30
CA GLY A 461 -33.53 19.57 -20.10
C GLY A 461 -33.51 20.52 -21.29
N THR A 462 -32.33 20.86 -21.78
CA THR A 462 -32.15 21.79 -22.92
C THR A 462 -31.69 21.04 -24.16
N VAL A 463 -32.37 21.22 -25.30
CA VAL A 463 -32.01 20.53 -26.56
C VAL A 463 -30.66 21.05 -27.09
N ARG A 464 -29.63 20.21 -27.15
CA ARG A 464 -28.32 20.58 -27.72
C ARG A 464 -28.23 20.29 -29.22
N ARG A 465 -28.74 19.14 -29.66
CA ARG A 465 -28.68 18.73 -31.08
C ARG A 465 -29.88 17.88 -31.46
N ILE A 466 -30.31 18.00 -32.71
CA ILE A 466 -31.44 17.26 -33.27
C ILE A 466 -30.93 16.43 -34.45
N THR A 467 -31.37 15.19 -34.54
CA THR A 467 -31.04 14.24 -35.61
C THR A 467 -32.30 13.56 -36.13
N ASP A 468 -32.23 12.88 -37.28
CA ASP A 468 -33.41 12.27 -37.90
C ASP A 468 -34.08 11.17 -37.06
N PHE A 469 -33.33 10.52 -36.16
CA PHE A 469 -33.84 9.44 -35.30
C PHE A 469 -34.16 9.90 -33.87
N GLY A 470 -33.85 11.15 -33.50
CA GLY A 470 -34.10 11.65 -32.15
C GLY A 470 -33.45 12.99 -31.83
N ALA A 471 -33.77 13.54 -30.65
CA ALA A 471 -33.21 14.77 -30.11
C ALA A 471 -32.33 14.48 -28.89
N PHE A 472 -31.16 15.13 -28.82
CA PHE A 472 -30.29 15.07 -27.65
C PHE A 472 -30.54 16.27 -26.76
N VAL A 473 -30.88 15.98 -25.51
CA VAL A 473 -31.27 16.94 -24.50
C VAL A 473 -30.27 16.85 -23.36
N ASP A 474 -29.65 17.98 -23.01
CA ASP A 474 -28.78 18.12 -21.85
C ASP A 474 -29.63 18.25 -20.60
N ILE A 475 -29.49 17.29 -19.68
CA ILE A 475 -30.20 17.26 -18.40
C ILE A 475 -29.18 17.43 -17.28
N GLY A 476 -28.78 18.67 -17.03
CA GLY A 476 -27.95 19.00 -15.88
C GLY A 476 -26.54 18.41 -15.93
N GLY A 477 -25.97 18.24 -17.14
CA GLY A 477 -24.58 17.80 -17.33
C GLY A 477 -24.44 16.50 -18.12
N VAL A 478 -25.49 15.69 -18.25
CA VAL A 478 -25.49 14.44 -19.03
C VAL A 478 -26.40 14.57 -20.25
N ASP A 479 -25.93 14.07 -21.40
CA ASP A 479 -26.70 14.05 -22.64
C ASP A 479 -27.69 12.87 -22.65
N GLY A 480 -28.99 13.15 -22.72
CA GLY A 480 -30.04 12.15 -22.90
C GLY A 480 -30.62 12.15 -24.31
N LEU A 481 -31.04 10.99 -24.79
CA LEU A 481 -31.59 10.76 -26.12
C LEU A 481 -33.11 10.57 -26.04
N VAL A 482 -33.85 11.43 -26.73
CA VAL A 482 -35.28 11.27 -26.97
C VAL A 482 -35.48 10.68 -28.36
N HIS A 483 -35.95 9.44 -28.45
CA HIS A 483 -36.27 8.82 -29.74
C HIS A 483 -37.48 9.51 -30.38
N VAL A 484 -37.54 9.59 -31.72
CA VAL A 484 -38.68 10.17 -32.49
C VAL A 484 -40.06 9.72 -31.97
N SER A 485 -40.16 8.46 -31.56
CA SER A 485 -41.39 7.85 -31.06
C SER A 485 -41.76 8.26 -29.63
N ASN A 486 -40.91 8.98 -28.92
CA ASN A 486 -41.10 9.43 -27.54
C ASN A 486 -41.21 10.96 -27.41
N ILE A 487 -41.31 11.69 -28.54
CA ILE A 487 -41.42 13.15 -28.59
C ILE A 487 -42.88 13.63 -28.42
N SER A 488 -43.85 13.00 -29.10
CA SER A 488 -45.26 13.42 -29.05
C SER A 488 -46.21 12.26 -29.40
N TRP A 489 -47.43 12.27 -28.83
CA TRP A 489 -48.49 11.29 -29.08
C TRP A 489 -49.02 11.30 -30.52
N SER A 490 -48.79 12.40 -31.26
CA SER A 490 -49.14 12.52 -32.68
C SER A 490 -48.00 12.00 -33.59
N ARG A 491 -48.32 11.59 -34.82
CA ARG A 491 -47.36 10.99 -35.77
C ARG A 491 -46.39 12.06 -36.32
N VAL A 492 -45.23 12.22 -35.69
CA VAL A 492 -44.17 13.15 -36.12
C VAL A 492 -43.24 12.46 -37.13
N LYS A 493 -42.93 13.13 -38.26
CA LYS A 493 -42.01 12.61 -39.29
C LYS A 493 -40.55 13.02 -39.05
N HIS A 494 -40.30 14.26 -38.62
CA HIS A 494 -38.97 14.72 -38.21
C HIS A 494 -39.02 15.43 -36.85
N PRO A 495 -38.09 15.15 -35.91
CA PRO A 495 -38.00 15.82 -34.61
C PRO A 495 -37.85 17.35 -34.69
N SER A 496 -37.29 17.87 -35.78
CA SER A 496 -37.09 19.30 -36.03
C SER A 496 -38.39 20.08 -36.25
N ASP A 497 -39.50 19.40 -36.53
CA ASP A 497 -40.82 20.05 -36.68
C ASP A 497 -41.44 20.43 -35.32
N VAL A 498 -40.91 19.89 -34.22
CA VAL A 498 -41.51 20.00 -32.87
C VAL A 498 -40.54 20.59 -31.84
N LEU A 499 -39.23 20.50 -32.08
CA LEU A 499 -38.18 20.94 -31.16
C LEU A 499 -37.16 21.83 -31.86
N GLU A 500 -36.73 22.91 -31.18
CA GLU A 500 -35.64 23.79 -31.62
C GLU A 500 -34.37 23.57 -30.78
N VAL A 501 -33.20 23.77 -31.40
CA VAL A 501 -31.90 23.73 -30.70
C VAL A 501 -31.84 24.89 -29.70
N GLY A 502 -31.69 24.58 -28.41
CA GLY A 502 -31.70 25.53 -27.29
C GLY A 502 -33.02 25.59 -26.53
N GLN A 503 -34.07 24.88 -26.95
CA GLN A 503 -35.36 24.86 -26.26
C GLN A 503 -35.29 24.05 -24.95
N GLN A 504 -35.92 24.55 -23.89
CA GLN A 504 -36.14 23.80 -22.65
C GLN A 504 -37.39 22.92 -22.76
N VAL A 505 -37.23 21.64 -22.41
CA VAL A 505 -38.30 20.63 -22.45
C VAL A 505 -38.34 19.84 -21.15
N GLU A 506 -39.54 19.49 -20.69
CA GLU A 506 -39.73 18.55 -19.58
C GLU A 506 -39.72 17.11 -20.11
N VAL A 507 -38.79 16.31 -19.60
CA VAL A 507 -38.54 14.93 -20.02
C VAL A 507 -38.57 14.02 -18.81
N GLU A 508 -39.18 12.84 -18.98
CA GLU A 508 -39.13 11.76 -18.01
C GLU A 508 -38.07 10.75 -18.41
N VAL A 509 -37.32 10.28 -17.41
CA VAL A 509 -36.25 9.30 -17.60
C VAL A 509 -36.85 7.90 -17.72
N LEU A 510 -36.73 7.27 -18.89
CA LEU A 510 -37.23 5.92 -19.11
C LEU A 510 -36.22 4.86 -18.69
N ASP A 511 -34.97 5.06 -19.10
CA ASP A 511 -33.89 4.08 -18.91
C ASP A 511 -32.58 4.83 -18.73
N VAL A 512 -31.77 4.37 -17.78
CA VAL A 512 -30.44 4.92 -17.52
C VAL A 512 -29.47 3.81 -17.87
N LYS A 513 -28.60 4.04 -18.86
CA LYS A 513 -27.50 3.13 -19.19
C LYS A 513 -26.18 3.74 -18.71
N PRO A 514 -25.69 3.36 -17.51
CA PRO A 514 -24.52 3.98 -16.91
C PRO A 514 -23.25 3.73 -17.74
N GLU A 515 -23.17 2.56 -18.39
CA GLU A 515 -21.99 2.12 -19.14
C GLU A 515 -21.73 2.95 -20.42
N GLU A 516 -22.80 3.38 -21.11
CA GLU A 516 -22.67 4.19 -22.33
C GLU A 516 -22.76 5.70 -22.06
N LYS A 517 -22.92 6.12 -20.80
CA LYS A 517 -23.22 7.51 -20.41
C LYS A 517 -24.41 8.11 -21.17
N ARG A 518 -25.47 7.31 -21.38
CA ARG A 518 -26.65 7.70 -22.15
C ARG A 518 -27.92 7.44 -21.34
N ILE A 519 -28.82 8.42 -21.37
CA ILE A 519 -30.12 8.35 -20.71
C ILE A 519 -31.21 8.33 -21.78
N GLY A 520 -32.09 7.33 -21.75
CA GLY A 520 -33.28 7.27 -22.59
C GLY A 520 -34.36 8.16 -22.01
N LEU A 521 -34.83 9.14 -22.79
CA LEU A 521 -35.77 10.15 -22.35
C LEU A 521 -37.09 10.07 -23.11
N SER A 522 -38.17 10.49 -22.46
CA SER A 522 -39.49 10.59 -23.06
C SER A 522 -40.18 11.89 -22.68
N ILE A 523 -40.64 12.61 -23.70
CA ILE A 523 -41.51 13.78 -23.55
C ILE A 523 -42.98 13.32 -23.41
N LYS A 524 -43.30 12.11 -23.89
CA LYS A 524 -44.67 11.55 -23.84
C LYS A 524 -45.19 11.27 -22.43
N ALA A 525 -44.33 10.82 -21.51
CA ALA A 525 -44.74 10.39 -20.18
C ALA A 525 -45.17 11.57 -19.27
N THR A 526 -44.69 12.78 -19.59
CA THR A 526 -45.09 14.03 -18.96
C THR A 526 -46.38 14.63 -19.54
N GLN A 527 -46.83 14.18 -20.72
CA GLN A 527 -48.06 14.64 -21.36
C GLN A 527 -49.27 13.80 -20.92
N LYS A 528 -50.36 14.44 -20.48
CA LYS A 528 -51.61 13.77 -20.14
C LYS A 528 -52.13 12.97 -21.34
N SER A 529 -52.44 11.68 -21.13
CA SER A 529 -52.99 10.82 -22.17
C SER A 529 -54.36 11.34 -22.62
N PRO A 530 -54.70 11.29 -23.92
CA PRO A 530 -56.05 11.62 -24.42
C PRO A 530 -57.17 10.85 -23.69
N TYR A 531 -56.87 9.64 -23.19
CA TYR A 531 -57.79 8.82 -22.39
C TYR A 531 -58.12 9.41 -21.02
N ASP A 532 -57.14 10.02 -20.33
CA ASP A 532 -57.36 10.62 -19.00
C ASP A 532 -58.23 11.88 -19.11
N GLN A 533 -58.05 12.66 -20.19
CA GLN A 533 -58.90 13.81 -20.49
C GLN A 533 -60.31 13.40 -20.94
N ALA A 534 -60.46 12.24 -21.57
CA ALA A 534 -61.77 11.70 -21.96
C ALA A 534 -62.54 11.15 -20.75
N MET A 535 -61.88 10.46 -19.80
CA MET A 535 -62.52 9.99 -18.57
C MET A 535 -63.01 11.13 -17.66
N GLU A 536 -62.35 12.30 -17.67
CA GLU A 536 -62.84 13.49 -16.94
C GLU A 536 -64.16 14.05 -17.51
N LYS A 537 -64.53 13.69 -18.75
CA LYS A 537 -65.72 14.21 -19.44
C LYS A 537 -66.89 13.24 -19.55
N LEU A 538 -66.72 11.96 -19.20
CA LEU A 538 -67.72 10.91 -19.42
C LEU A 538 -68.25 10.38 -18.07
N ASN A 539 -69.51 10.71 -17.74
CA ASN A 539 -70.18 10.18 -16.55
C ASN A 539 -71.10 9.00 -16.91
N VAL A 540 -71.21 8.03 -16.00
CA VAL A 540 -72.17 6.92 -16.14
C VAL A 540 -73.59 7.50 -16.19
N GLY A 541 -74.31 7.25 -17.29
CA GLY A 541 -75.64 7.77 -17.55
C GLY A 541 -75.74 8.89 -18.59
N ASP A 542 -74.62 9.46 -19.05
CA ASP A 542 -74.64 10.47 -20.12
C ASP A 542 -75.01 9.87 -21.48
N ILE A 543 -75.75 10.66 -22.27
CA ILE A 543 -76.11 10.34 -23.66
C ILE A 543 -75.15 11.10 -24.57
N VAL A 544 -74.42 10.34 -25.38
CA VAL A 544 -73.35 10.83 -26.24
C VAL A 544 -73.57 10.36 -27.67
N ASP A 545 -73.25 11.20 -28.64
CA ASP A 545 -73.26 10.84 -30.05
C ASP A 545 -71.99 10.04 -30.34
N GLY A 546 -72.14 8.84 -30.89
CA GLY A 546 -71.02 7.95 -31.20
C GLY A 546 -71.13 7.37 -32.61
N LYS A 547 -70.00 7.11 -33.25
CA LYS A 547 -69.92 6.58 -34.61
C LYS A 547 -69.63 5.09 -34.59
N VAL A 548 -70.43 4.29 -35.29
CA VAL A 548 -70.21 2.84 -35.37
C VAL A 548 -68.94 2.56 -36.19
N VAL A 549 -67.88 2.05 -35.56
CA VAL A 549 -66.62 1.70 -36.25
C VAL A 549 -66.65 0.25 -36.73
N ARG A 550 -67.31 -0.65 -35.99
CA ARG A 550 -67.33 -2.08 -36.33
C ARG A 550 -68.55 -2.82 -35.77
N LEU A 551 -69.13 -3.71 -36.57
CA LEU A 551 -70.22 -4.60 -36.15
C LEU A 551 -69.71 -6.05 -36.00
N THR A 552 -70.19 -6.76 -34.97
CA THR A 552 -69.90 -8.17 -34.71
C THR A 552 -71.18 -8.91 -34.33
N GLY A 553 -71.24 -10.24 -34.45
CA GLY A 553 -72.48 -11.02 -34.22
C GLY A 553 -73.07 -10.95 -32.80
N PHE A 554 -72.30 -10.46 -31.81
CA PHE A 554 -72.75 -10.30 -30.42
C PHE A 554 -72.87 -8.82 -29.98
N GLY A 555 -72.52 -7.85 -30.85
CA GLY A 555 -72.60 -6.43 -30.50
C GLY A 555 -71.95 -5.48 -31.51
N ALA A 556 -72.16 -4.17 -31.30
CA ALA A 556 -71.63 -3.08 -32.12
C ALA A 556 -70.58 -2.27 -31.34
N PHE A 557 -69.45 -1.96 -31.97
CA PHE A 557 -68.43 -1.05 -31.45
C PHE A 557 -68.67 0.35 -31.96
N VAL A 558 -68.86 1.28 -31.04
CA VAL A 558 -69.17 2.68 -31.29
C VAL A 558 -68.05 3.52 -30.67
N GLU A 559 -67.39 4.33 -31.49
CA GLU A 559 -66.41 5.31 -31.04
C GLU A 559 -67.16 6.55 -30.56
N VAL A 560 -66.95 6.88 -29.29
CA VAL A 560 -67.68 7.97 -28.61
C VAL A 560 -66.83 9.24 -28.54
N VAL A 561 -65.52 9.08 -28.37
CA VAL A 561 -64.51 10.15 -28.35
C VAL A 561 -63.26 9.60 -29.03
N ASP A 562 -62.47 10.47 -29.67
CA ASP A 562 -61.28 10.12 -30.46
C ASP A 562 -60.34 9.15 -29.69
N GLY A 563 -60.35 7.87 -30.10
CA GLY A 563 -59.57 6.80 -29.49
C GLY A 563 -60.21 6.02 -28.33
N VAL A 564 -61.49 6.24 -27.98
CA VAL A 564 -62.24 5.48 -26.96
C VAL A 564 -63.40 4.71 -27.61
N ASP A 565 -63.26 3.39 -27.67
CA ASP A 565 -64.27 2.47 -28.21
C ASP A 565 -65.21 1.94 -27.12
N GLY A 566 -66.52 2.03 -27.35
CA GLY A 566 -67.55 1.42 -26.50
C GLY A 566 -68.31 0.29 -27.19
N LEU A 567 -68.73 -0.71 -26.42
CA LEU A 567 -69.44 -1.90 -26.90
C LEU A 567 -70.93 -1.82 -26.55
N VAL A 568 -71.79 -1.96 -27.55
CA VAL A 568 -73.24 -2.14 -27.41
C VAL A 568 -73.60 -3.61 -27.62
N HIS A 569 -74.10 -4.29 -26.58
CA HIS A 569 -74.51 -5.69 -26.67
C HIS A 569 -75.82 -5.83 -27.47
N ILE A 570 -76.02 -6.93 -28.21
CA ILE A 570 -77.24 -7.19 -29.02
C ILE A 570 -78.56 -6.92 -28.26
N SER A 571 -78.60 -7.23 -26.97
CA SER A 571 -79.76 -7.07 -26.09
C SER A 571 -80.06 -5.62 -25.67
N GLN A 572 -79.18 -4.67 -26.03
CA GLN A 572 -79.25 -3.24 -25.68
C GLN A 572 -79.43 -2.35 -26.94
N ILE A 573 -79.66 -2.97 -28.11
CA ILE A 573 -79.86 -2.29 -29.39
C ILE A 573 -81.36 -2.01 -29.64
N SER A 574 -82.29 -2.91 -29.27
CA SER A 574 -83.75 -2.75 -29.43
C SER A 574 -84.56 -3.63 -28.45
N GLU A 575 -85.88 -3.42 -28.32
CA GLU A 575 -86.77 -4.22 -27.43
C GLU A 575 -87.26 -5.55 -28.03
N GLU A 576 -87.13 -5.76 -29.34
CA GLU A 576 -87.47 -7.04 -30.00
C GLU A 576 -86.25 -7.98 -30.09
N HIS A 577 -86.49 -9.31 -30.14
CA HIS A 577 -85.43 -10.32 -30.19
C HIS A 577 -84.73 -10.30 -31.56
N ILE A 578 -83.49 -9.80 -31.61
CA ILE A 578 -82.71 -9.68 -32.86
C ILE A 578 -81.55 -10.69 -32.83
N SER A 579 -81.29 -11.35 -33.97
CA SER A 579 -80.20 -12.33 -34.09
C SER A 579 -78.89 -11.72 -34.61
N ASN A 580 -78.92 -10.56 -35.29
CA ASN A 580 -77.72 -9.87 -35.75
C ASN A 580 -77.85 -8.32 -35.70
N PRO A 581 -76.89 -7.58 -35.13
CA PRO A 581 -76.88 -6.10 -35.11
C PRO A 581 -76.93 -5.40 -36.47
N SER A 582 -76.51 -6.10 -37.53
CA SER A 582 -76.40 -5.55 -38.89
C SER A 582 -77.75 -5.34 -39.60
N GLU A 583 -78.86 -5.76 -39.00
CA GLU A 583 -80.21 -5.51 -39.55
C GLU A 583 -80.71 -4.08 -39.30
N ILE A 584 -80.12 -3.37 -38.34
CA ILE A 584 -80.59 -2.05 -37.88
C ILE A 584 -79.50 -0.97 -37.92
N LEU A 585 -78.22 -1.35 -37.88
CA LEU A 585 -77.09 -0.41 -37.84
C LEU A 585 -76.11 -0.66 -38.98
N GLU A 586 -75.64 0.43 -39.61
CA GLU A 586 -74.59 0.39 -40.62
C GLU A 586 -73.23 0.87 -40.06
N VAL A 587 -72.13 0.31 -40.58
CA VAL A 587 -70.77 0.75 -40.21
C VAL A 587 -70.56 2.19 -40.69
N GLY A 588 -70.29 3.10 -39.77
CA GLY A 588 -70.10 4.53 -40.00
C GLY A 588 -71.28 5.41 -39.62
N GLN A 589 -72.41 4.83 -39.19
CA GLN A 589 -73.59 5.57 -38.75
C GLN A 589 -73.36 6.25 -37.38
N GLU A 590 -73.86 7.48 -37.23
CA GLU A 590 -73.88 8.19 -35.95
C GLU A 590 -75.14 7.81 -35.16
N VAL A 591 -74.96 7.36 -33.92
CA VAL A 591 -76.01 6.90 -33.03
C VAL A 591 -75.88 7.53 -31.65
N LYS A 592 -77.03 7.86 -31.05
CA LYS A 592 -77.08 8.30 -29.65
C LYS A 592 -77.04 7.08 -28.74
N VAL A 593 -76.02 7.03 -27.90
CA VAL A 593 -75.77 5.92 -26.98
C VAL A 593 -75.64 6.46 -25.56
N LYS A 594 -76.25 5.77 -24.61
CA LYS A 594 -76.13 6.06 -23.19
C LYS A 594 -75.07 5.18 -22.55
N ILE A 595 -74.22 5.77 -21.72
CA ILE A 595 -73.14 5.06 -21.02
C ILE A 595 -73.74 4.29 -19.83
N LEU A 596 -73.70 2.96 -19.88
CA LEU A 596 -74.20 2.10 -18.80
C LEU A 596 -73.14 1.79 -17.76
N ASP A 597 -71.90 1.56 -18.20
CA ASP A 597 -70.81 1.19 -17.31
C ASP A 597 -69.47 1.61 -17.92
N VAL A 598 -68.60 2.19 -17.11
CA VAL A 598 -67.24 2.59 -17.49
C VAL A 598 -66.30 1.76 -16.64
N LYS A 599 -65.51 0.89 -17.28
CA LYS A 599 -64.46 0.11 -16.61
C LYS A 599 -63.09 0.71 -16.95
N PRO A 600 -62.52 1.53 -16.04
CA PRO A 600 -61.29 2.29 -16.32
C PRO A 600 -60.07 1.39 -16.54
N GLU A 601 -60.01 0.25 -15.85
CA GLU A 601 -58.86 -0.66 -15.87
C GLU A 601 -58.70 -1.42 -17.20
N GLU A 602 -59.80 -1.74 -17.89
CA GLU A 602 -59.79 -2.48 -19.16
C GLU A 602 -59.85 -1.58 -20.40
N LYS A 603 -59.96 -0.26 -20.23
CA LYS A 603 -60.19 0.71 -21.31
C LYS A 603 -61.43 0.38 -22.17
N ARG A 604 -62.52 -0.05 -21.53
CA ARG A 604 -63.78 -0.44 -22.19
C ARG A 604 -64.97 0.31 -21.60
N VAL A 605 -65.86 0.80 -22.47
CA VAL A 605 -67.12 1.46 -22.09
C VAL A 605 -68.30 0.63 -22.61
N SER A 606 -69.26 0.31 -21.74
CA SER A 606 -70.49 -0.39 -22.15
C SER A 606 -71.60 0.62 -22.44
N LEU A 607 -72.20 0.52 -23.62
CA LEU A 607 -73.14 1.49 -24.17
C LEU A 607 -74.50 0.84 -24.46
N SER A 608 -75.59 1.60 -24.34
CA SER A 608 -76.94 1.15 -24.71
C SER A 608 -77.68 2.18 -25.55
N ILE A 609 -78.37 1.71 -26.59
CA ILE A 609 -79.21 2.51 -27.48
C ILE A 609 -80.66 2.55 -26.96
N LYS A 610 -81.08 1.48 -26.24
CA LYS A 610 -82.44 1.28 -25.73
C LYS A 610 -82.91 2.36 -24.74
N GLU A 611 -82.04 2.82 -23.86
CA GLU A 611 -82.40 3.82 -22.83
C GLU A 611 -82.38 5.28 -23.32
N ALA A 612 -82.03 5.53 -24.60
CA ALA A 612 -81.99 6.87 -25.17
C ALA A 612 -83.30 7.30 -25.87
N GLN A 613 -84.31 6.41 -25.98
CA GLN A 613 -85.62 6.76 -26.55
C GLN A 613 -86.64 7.24 -25.49
N PRO A 614 -87.35 8.36 -25.70
CA PRO A 614 -88.31 8.90 -24.74
C PRO A 614 -89.62 8.08 -24.72
N LYS A 615 -90.12 7.75 -23.52
CA LYS A 615 -91.51 7.30 -23.32
C LYS A 615 -92.42 8.54 -23.23
N GLU A 616 -93.29 8.75 -24.22
CA GLU A 616 -94.43 9.67 -24.08
C GLU A 616 -95.59 8.95 -23.35
N ASN A 617 -96.13 9.60 -22.32
CA ASN A 617 -97.24 9.13 -21.47
C ASN A 617 -98.60 9.18 -22.21
N PHE A 618 -99.47 8.22 -21.93
CA PHE A 618 -100.93 8.44 -21.93
C PHE A 618 -101.56 7.72 -20.72
N ASP A 619 -102.29 8.51 -19.94
CA ASP A 619 -102.89 8.22 -18.65
C ASP A 619 -104.20 7.40 -18.70
N GLU A 620 -104.51 6.83 -17.53
CA GLU A 620 -105.84 6.52 -16.96
C GLU A 620 -106.71 5.39 -17.55
N TYR A 621 -106.88 4.32 -16.75
CA TYR A 621 -108.20 3.86 -16.31
C TYR A 621 -108.14 3.30 -14.88
N ALA A 622 -109.14 3.73 -14.11
CA ALA A 622 -109.33 3.51 -12.69
C ALA A 622 -109.75 2.08 -12.29
N GLU A 623 -109.53 1.80 -11.00
CA GLU A 623 -110.32 0.97 -10.07
C GLU A 623 -111.41 0.06 -10.64
N THR A 624 -111.39 -1.22 -10.23
CA THR A 624 -112.55 -1.88 -9.61
C THR A 624 -112.17 -3.15 -8.86
N GLU A 625 -112.78 -3.31 -7.69
CA GLU A 625 -112.64 -4.38 -6.72
C GLU A 625 -113.26 -5.74 -7.14
N ASN A 626 -112.72 -6.80 -6.51
CA ASN A 626 -113.36 -8.05 -6.05
C ASN A 626 -113.94 -9.06 -7.06
N LEU A 627 -113.42 -10.30 -7.01
CA LEU A 627 -114.08 -11.44 -6.32
C LEU A 627 -113.21 -12.72 -6.35
N GLU A 628 -113.08 -13.37 -5.19
CA GLU A 628 -112.63 -14.77 -5.03
C GLU A 628 -113.66 -15.76 -5.60
N VAL A 629 -113.22 -16.96 -6.02
CA VAL A 629 -113.45 -18.25 -5.30
C VAL A 629 -112.97 -19.45 -6.14
N ASN A 630 -112.20 -20.31 -5.45
CA ASN A 630 -112.03 -21.79 -5.51
C ASN A 630 -112.46 -22.60 -6.74
N LEU A 631 -111.66 -23.61 -7.11
CA LEU A 631 -111.72 -24.98 -6.55
C LEU A 631 -110.62 -25.83 -7.21
N GLY A 632 -110.20 -26.89 -6.52
CA GLY A 632 -109.16 -27.79 -6.98
C GLY A 632 -109.52 -28.62 -8.22
N GLU A 633 -108.65 -29.61 -8.46
CA GLU A 633 -108.85 -30.74 -9.38
C GLU A 633 -108.55 -30.47 -10.86
N ARG A 634 -107.27 -30.67 -11.21
CA ARG A 634 -106.71 -31.22 -12.47
C ARG A 634 -105.30 -30.64 -12.61
N PHE A 635 -104.27 -31.13 -11.95
CA PHE A 635 -103.72 -32.46 -12.19
C PHE A 635 -102.77 -32.81 -11.03
N LYS A 636 -103.25 -33.70 -10.17
CA LYS A 636 -102.42 -34.67 -9.45
C LYS A 636 -102.18 -35.81 -10.45
N ASP A 637 -101.00 -36.41 -10.35
CA ASP A 637 -100.55 -37.64 -11.01
C ASP A 637 -99.64 -37.45 -12.22
N LEU A 638 -98.54 -38.21 -12.16
CA LEU A 638 -97.48 -38.42 -13.16
C LEU A 638 -96.27 -37.47 -13.07
N PHE A 639 -95.47 -37.58 -12.02
CA PHE A 639 -94.40 -38.58 -12.00
C PHE A 639 -93.66 -38.55 -10.66
N ASP A 640 -94.19 -39.38 -9.78
CA ASP A 640 -93.56 -40.01 -8.66
C ASP A 640 -92.31 -40.79 -9.11
N LYS A 641 -91.22 -40.67 -8.34
CA LYS A 641 -90.21 -41.69 -7.97
C LYS A 641 -88.83 -41.03 -7.82
N LYS A 642 -88.53 -40.56 -6.63
CA LYS A 642 -87.97 -41.30 -5.48
C LYS A 642 -86.47 -41.61 -5.63
N LYS A 643 -85.77 -40.89 -4.75
CA LYS A 643 -84.58 -41.24 -3.97
C LYS A 643 -83.24 -41.25 -4.67
#